data_AF-A0A1V0US06-F1
#
_entry.id   AF-A0A1V0US06-F1
#
_cell.length_a   1.000
_cell.length_b   1.000
_cell.length_c   1.000
_cell.angle_alpha   90.00
_cell.angle_beta   90.00
_cell.angle_gamma   90.00
#
_symmetry.space_group_name_H-M   'P 1'
#
loop_
_entity.id
_entity.type
_entity.pdbx_description
1 polymer ?
#
loop_
_entity_poly.entity_id
_entity_poly.type
_entity_poly.pdbx_seq_one_letter_code
_entity_poly.pdbx_strand_id
1 'polypeptide(L)'
;MSTRMDNLRIYDWTQTVNDMEKQESKLLRSFPSFFFQETKGENMQAKVAGNWLKWELTDEGSGQYPIYKCYIEDGTLEVETEYKKTAYDLKNSWIKICAKIEIDKSSSKEMYLFSEKEGTLYSINHSFHFNKENRVASNLLEHLLVSWFKEHRNLLNNHVNNYRIHVRTSNDLTLAGWDTSYVTSFSNVNKTIREKELYPKDFKYEFEDDSLGIPLTFSMKGTFDSWEITTGADGQNVNFICKIGENSSLTNETGNKTYDFSSDAFLKVQVKLEYFNSTEKRFEDPTGLNDGNPVELKVKTDRDQNQNPPVILVDSYYSEELKSPLLNGIVTSMFKEWLNENINKFENIFSYFLLQETAKDENFQWLKPTTAYYGVASVENNGNPDLDKSVFSVMAMVENRKNEFPQHTVDARLLHAVNNESAFGIDMPIFVDKFLTQGLNVMQVGTPDEFEKTNNGLFIQNKNKIKFGNIQVSEDKYEDAWIDPKKFKLGISNNQMVLDIEDLTWQQARGIIGHVNYKQHYTLNLKSGIDKLGKEYKNVLVPTEANDPTLTFTYTLEDWYQREQMIVEIVVGMALSVATGILFSAVSSTFRAASKYIQGLFKKVGNGLVRAVVSLRELMSKVGVKASQEAINEGLELTARNLSRASSVSSLGSEEVIYQVVNQQRTLWSRIWEISWKTALVFSQMVAIAAAGMVPTMIYKYLEYIAKEEYSKLETIDEFLANCVGAVRWPDNSEFKVETAQLQGIYLMGGTLKK
;
A
#
# COMPACT_ATOMS: atom_id res chain seq x y z
N MET A 1 13.75 -5.72 15.37
CA MET A 1 14.70 -5.96 14.26
C MET A 1 13.89 -5.94 12.99
N SER A 2 14.02 -4.90 12.17
CA SER A 2 13.38 -4.87 10.85
C SER A 2 14.12 -5.87 9.98
N THR A 3 13.47 -6.98 9.63
CA THR A 3 13.82 -7.70 8.39
C THR A 3 13.82 -6.65 7.30
N ARG A 4 14.92 -6.52 6.56
CA ARG A 4 15.01 -5.60 5.42
C ARG A 4 13.94 -6.07 4.43
N MET A 5 12.85 -5.32 4.29
CA MET A 5 11.85 -5.62 3.28
C MET A 5 12.50 -5.54 1.90
N ASP A 6 12.14 -6.47 1.02
CA ASP A 6 12.51 -6.38 -0.39
C ASP A 6 11.93 -5.12 -1.00
N ASN A 7 12.64 -4.51 -1.95
CA ASN A 7 12.18 -3.31 -2.62
C ASN A 7 11.06 -3.63 -3.63
N LEU A 8 9.99 -2.84 -3.65
CA LEU A 8 8.97 -2.93 -4.70
C LEU A 8 9.42 -2.15 -5.93
N ARG A 9 9.30 -2.76 -7.11
CA ARG A 9 9.49 -2.10 -8.40
C ARG A 9 8.15 -1.84 -9.05
N ILE A 10 7.84 -0.58 -9.32
CA ILE A 10 6.61 -0.13 -9.96
C ILE A 10 6.96 0.27 -11.38
N TYR A 11 6.37 -0.42 -12.36
CA TYR A 11 6.58 -0.21 -13.78
C TYR A 11 5.57 0.81 -14.32
N ASP A 12 6.07 1.86 -14.95
CA ASP A 12 5.27 2.94 -15.54
C ASP A 12 5.25 2.77 -17.07
N TRP A 13 4.35 1.89 -17.54
CA TRP A 13 4.24 1.56 -18.97
C TRP A 13 3.76 2.75 -19.80
N THR A 14 2.85 3.57 -19.26
CA THR A 14 2.38 4.81 -19.90
C THR A 14 3.53 5.78 -20.15
N GLN A 15 4.37 6.07 -19.14
CA GLN A 15 5.53 6.94 -19.34
C GLN A 15 6.58 6.30 -20.28
N THR A 16 6.75 4.98 -20.21
CA THR A 16 7.65 4.23 -21.11
C THR A 16 7.26 4.37 -22.58
N VAL A 17 5.96 4.27 -22.90
CA VAL A 17 5.46 4.45 -24.26
C VAL A 17 5.49 5.92 -24.69
N ASN A 18 5.10 6.86 -23.82
CA ASN A 18 5.11 8.30 -24.13
C ASN A 18 6.51 8.84 -24.47
N ASP A 19 7.56 8.31 -23.84
CA ASP A 19 8.94 8.68 -24.16
C ASP A 19 9.41 8.06 -25.48
N MET A 20 8.88 6.90 -25.87
CA MET A 20 9.17 6.26 -27.16
C MET A 20 8.61 7.08 -28.32
N GLU A 21 7.36 7.55 -28.24
CA GLU A 21 6.74 8.35 -29.31
C GLU A 21 7.55 9.62 -29.66
N LYS A 22 8.35 10.11 -28.70
CA LYS A 22 9.22 11.28 -28.86
C LYS A 22 10.60 10.95 -29.46
N GLN A 23 10.95 9.67 -29.62
CA GLN A 23 12.23 9.22 -30.16
C GLN A 23 12.08 8.62 -31.57
N GLU A 24 12.59 9.32 -32.59
CA GLU A 24 12.49 8.86 -34.00
C GLU A 24 13.50 7.74 -34.38
N SER A 25 12.98 6.79 -35.17
CA SER A 25 13.63 5.98 -36.23
C SER A 25 14.49 4.75 -35.87
N LYS A 26 15.25 4.70 -34.77
CA LYS A 26 16.17 3.56 -34.52
C LYS A 26 15.51 2.31 -33.91
N LEU A 27 14.50 2.48 -33.07
CA LEU A 27 13.79 1.39 -32.38
C LEU A 27 12.84 0.63 -33.31
N LEU A 28 12.21 1.36 -34.24
CA LEU A 28 11.30 0.84 -35.28
C LEU A 28 11.95 -0.15 -36.26
N ARG A 29 13.23 -0.51 -36.08
CA ARG A 29 13.95 -1.46 -36.95
C ARG A 29 14.68 -2.57 -36.19
N SER A 30 14.57 -2.63 -34.85
CA SER A 30 15.28 -3.63 -34.04
C SER A 30 14.45 -4.88 -33.76
N PHE A 31 13.80 -5.43 -34.79
CA PHE A 31 13.08 -6.70 -34.73
C PHE A 31 13.41 -7.51 -36.00
N PRO A 32 13.30 -8.85 -35.98
CA PRO A 32 13.53 -9.66 -37.17
C PRO A 32 12.48 -9.31 -38.23
N SER A 33 12.91 -9.08 -39.47
CA SER A 33 11.97 -8.77 -40.54
C SER A 33 11.12 -9.98 -40.93
N PHE A 34 11.62 -11.21 -40.75
CA PHE A 34 10.96 -12.45 -41.18
C PHE A 34 10.62 -13.36 -40.01
N PHE A 35 9.51 -14.09 -40.13
CA PHE A 35 9.14 -15.19 -39.23
C PHE A 35 8.72 -16.44 -40.00
N PHE A 36 8.96 -17.59 -39.39
CA PHE A 36 8.55 -18.90 -39.90
C PHE A 36 8.31 -19.82 -38.71
N GLN A 37 7.16 -20.50 -38.68
CA GLN A 37 6.90 -21.60 -37.76
C GLN A 37 6.12 -22.70 -38.47
N GLU A 38 6.39 -23.94 -38.11
CA GLU A 38 5.73 -25.11 -38.68
C GLU A 38 5.36 -26.10 -37.58
N THR A 39 4.24 -26.78 -37.75
CA THR A 39 3.85 -27.94 -36.95
C THR A 39 3.38 -29.08 -37.86
N LYS A 40 3.72 -30.31 -37.50
CA LYS A 40 3.36 -31.54 -38.22
C LYS A 40 2.68 -32.51 -37.26
N GLY A 41 1.42 -32.81 -37.52
CA GLY A 41 0.67 -33.90 -36.92
C GLY A 41 0.53 -35.07 -37.91
N GLU A 42 -0.13 -36.14 -37.46
CA GLU A 42 -0.33 -37.34 -38.29
C GLU A 42 -1.07 -37.04 -39.61
N ASN A 43 -2.12 -36.21 -39.55
CA ASN A 43 -3.01 -35.96 -40.69
C ASN A 43 -3.09 -34.47 -41.07
N MET A 44 -2.21 -33.63 -40.52
CA MET A 44 -2.20 -32.18 -40.75
C MET A 44 -0.79 -31.62 -40.62
N GLN A 45 -0.39 -30.80 -41.58
CA GLN A 45 0.79 -29.94 -41.50
C GLN A 45 0.32 -28.48 -41.59
N ALA A 46 0.80 -27.63 -40.70
CA ALA A 46 0.52 -26.20 -40.78
C ALA A 46 1.81 -25.40 -40.67
N LYS A 47 1.93 -24.41 -41.53
CA LYS A 47 3.10 -23.54 -41.64
C LYS A 47 2.63 -22.10 -41.71
N VAL A 48 3.25 -21.25 -40.90
CA VAL A 48 3.12 -19.80 -41.00
C VAL A 48 4.45 -19.20 -41.41
N ALA A 49 4.45 -18.31 -42.40
CA ALA A 49 5.63 -17.54 -42.78
C ALA A 49 5.24 -16.15 -43.27
N GLY A 50 6.09 -15.15 -43.04
CA GLY A 50 5.82 -13.78 -43.45
C GLY A 50 6.84 -12.78 -42.95
N ASN A 51 6.54 -11.50 -43.15
CA ASN A 51 7.35 -10.40 -42.65
C ASN A 51 6.63 -9.59 -41.57
N TRP A 52 7.36 -9.25 -40.51
CA TRP A 52 6.90 -8.32 -39.49
C TRP A 52 7.01 -6.88 -40.02
N LEU A 53 5.95 -6.09 -39.87
CA LEU A 53 5.96 -4.65 -40.15
C LEU A 53 6.60 -3.86 -38.99
N LYS A 54 6.16 -4.15 -37.75
CA LYS A 54 6.71 -3.55 -36.52
C LYS A 54 6.26 -4.30 -35.28
N TRP A 55 7.06 -4.19 -34.21
CA TRP A 55 6.66 -4.57 -32.85
C TRP A 55 6.51 -3.32 -31.99
N GLU A 56 5.40 -3.20 -31.28
CA GLU A 56 5.06 -2.00 -30.52
C GLU A 56 4.76 -2.40 -29.07
N LEU A 57 5.53 -1.86 -28.12
CA LEU A 57 5.18 -1.95 -26.70
C LEU A 57 4.00 -1.02 -26.42
N THR A 58 3.00 -1.52 -25.70
CA THR A 58 1.78 -0.78 -25.35
C THR A 58 1.77 -0.39 -23.87
N ASP A 59 0.90 0.54 -23.50
CA ASP A 59 0.64 0.95 -22.11
C ASP A 59 -0.40 0.07 -21.40
N GLU A 60 -0.92 -0.96 -22.09
CA GLU A 60 -1.92 -1.90 -21.56
C GLU A 60 -1.35 -2.84 -20.48
N GLY A 61 -0.03 -2.95 -20.40
CA GLY A 61 0.69 -3.83 -19.47
C GLY A 61 0.50 -3.44 -18.01
N SER A 62 0.75 -4.38 -17.10
CA SER A 62 0.67 -4.13 -15.66
C SER A 62 1.79 -4.86 -14.93
N GLY A 63 2.46 -4.16 -14.01
CA GLY A 63 3.60 -4.71 -13.28
C GLY A 63 4.68 -5.26 -14.23
N GLN A 64 5.11 -6.49 -13.99
CA GLN A 64 6.13 -7.18 -14.79
C GLN A 64 5.60 -7.79 -16.10
N TYR A 65 4.39 -7.44 -16.55
CA TYR A 65 3.74 -8.04 -17.71
C TYR A 65 3.49 -7.00 -18.80
N PRO A 66 4.54 -6.59 -19.56
CA PRO A 66 4.36 -5.77 -20.75
C PRO A 66 3.51 -6.47 -21.81
N ILE A 67 2.84 -5.67 -22.64
CA ILE A 67 2.05 -6.13 -23.76
C ILE A 67 2.63 -5.56 -25.05
N TYR A 68 2.97 -6.45 -25.98
CA TYR A 68 3.42 -6.11 -27.33
C TYR A 68 2.29 -6.29 -28.33
N LYS A 69 2.13 -5.33 -29.23
CA LYS A 69 1.33 -5.44 -30.44
C LYS A 69 2.26 -5.60 -31.64
N CYS A 70 2.24 -6.78 -32.25
CA CYS A 70 3.11 -7.17 -33.34
C CYS A 70 2.33 -7.17 -34.65
N TYR A 71 2.73 -6.31 -35.59
CA TYR A 71 2.05 -6.10 -36.88
C TYR A 71 2.75 -6.90 -37.98
N ILE A 72 1.98 -7.60 -38.80
CA ILE A 72 2.42 -8.38 -39.95
C ILE A 72 2.27 -7.51 -41.19
N GLU A 73 3.36 -7.32 -41.94
CA GLU A 73 3.36 -6.60 -43.21
C GLU A 73 2.68 -7.44 -44.29
N ASP A 74 3.20 -8.64 -44.49
CA ASP A 74 2.68 -9.69 -45.36
C ASP A 74 2.98 -11.07 -44.78
N GLY A 75 2.26 -12.09 -45.23
CA GLY A 75 2.49 -13.44 -44.78
C GLY A 75 1.36 -14.38 -45.15
N THR A 76 1.58 -15.66 -44.90
CA THR A 76 0.60 -16.69 -45.21
C THR A 76 0.62 -17.75 -44.12
N LEU A 77 -0.57 -18.15 -43.67
CA LEU A 77 -0.79 -19.43 -43.00
C LEU A 77 -1.18 -20.45 -44.07
N GLU A 78 -0.37 -21.49 -44.24
CA GLU A 78 -0.71 -22.65 -45.05
C GLU A 78 -1.09 -23.81 -44.12
N VAL A 79 -2.25 -24.40 -44.35
CA VAL A 79 -2.69 -25.62 -43.67
C VAL A 79 -2.93 -26.70 -44.71
N GLU A 80 -2.23 -27.80 -44.58
CA GLU A 80 -2.31 -28.97 -45.43
C GLU A 80 -2.86 -30.14 -44.62
N THR A 81 -3.97 -30.69 -45.09
CA THR A 81 -4.56 -31.94 -44.60
C THR A 81 -4.44 -33.01 -45.67
N GLU A 82 -4.77 -34.26 -45.36
CA GLU A 82 -4.81 -35.36 -46.35
C GLU A 82 -5.70 -35.06 -47.58
N TYR A 83 -6.66 -34.13 -47.45
CA TYR A 83 -7.67 -33.86 -48.47
C TYR A 83 -7.47 -32.53 -49.19
N LYS A 84 -6.87 -31.53 -48.54
CA LYS A 84 -6.81 -30.16 -49.07
C LYS A 84 -5.63 -29.39 -48.48
N LYS A 85 -5.03 -28.56 -49.33
CA LYS A 85 -4.16 -27.46 -48.93
C LYS A 85 -4.93 -26.13 -49.01
N THR A 86 -5.00 -25.41 -47.90
CA THR A 86 -5.64 -24.09 -47.79
C THR A 86 -4.60 -23.07 -47.37
N ALA A 87 -4.64 -21.87 -47.96
CA ALA A 87 -3.74 -20.76 -47.64
C ALA A 87 -4.55 -19.53 -47.23
N TYR A 88 -4.10 -18.84 -46.20
CA TYR A 88 -4.73 -17.66 -45.65
C TYR A 88 -3.75 -16.48 -45.63
N ASP A 89 -4.17 -15.36 -46.20
CA ASP A 89 -3.38 -14.12 -46.23
C ASP A 89 -3.36 -13.46 -44.85
N LEU A 90 -2.18 -13.03 -44.40
CA LEU A 90 -1.95 -12.36 -43.12
C LEU A 90 -1.62 -10.87 -43.28
N LYS A 91 -1.69 -10.34 -44.51
CA LYS A 91 -1.37 -8.95 -44.81
C LYS A 91 -2.13 -7.98 -43.90
N ASN A 92 -1.40 -7.02 -43.34
CA ASN A 92 -1.90 -5.99 -42.42
C ASN A 92 -2.58 -6.52 -41.14
N SER A 93 -2.34 -7.78 -40.77
CA SER A 93 -2.85 -8.34 -39.52
C SER A 93 -1.92 -8.03 -38.34
N TRP A 94 -2.37 -8.27 -37.11
CA TRP A 94 -1.57 -8.13 -35.90
C TRP A 94 -1.94 -9.16 -34.84
N ILE A 95 -1.00 -9.43 -33.94
CA ILE A 95 -1.20 -10.21 -32.71
C ILE A 95 -0.72 -9.40 -31.52
N LYS A 96 -1.47 -9.42 -30.42
CA LYS A 96 -1.04 -8.91 -29.13
C LYS A 96 -0.56 -10.05 -28.26
N ILE A 97 0.66 -9.95 -27.73
CA ILE A 97 1.23 -10.91 -26.79
C ILE A 97 1.51 -10.22 -25.45
N CYS A 98 1.24 -10.93 -24.37
CA CYS A 98 1.67 -10.57 -23.03
C CYS A 98 2.81 -11.49 -22.63
N ALA A 99 3.84 -10.96 -21.98
CA ALA A 99 4.86 -11.80 -21.41
C ALA A 99 5.50 -11.24 -20.14
N LYS A 100 5.84 -12.11 -19.18
CA LYS A 100 6.52 -11.73 -17.93
C LYS A 100 7.98 -11.36 -18.20
N ILE A 101 8.41 -10.20 -17.72
CA ILE A 101 9.82 -9.79 -17.71
C ILE A 101 10.46 -9.99 -16.33
N GLU A 102 11.72 -10.39 -16.33
CA GLU A 102 12.57 -10.59 -15.17
C GLU A 102 13.86 -9.78 -15.34
N ILE A 103 14.50 -9.40 -14.24
CA ILE A 103 15.79 -8.71 -14.29
C ILE A 103 16.89 -9.74 -14.57
N ASP A 104 17.73 -9.46 -15.56
CA ASP A 104 18.93 -10.24 -15.80
C ASP A 104 19.95 -9.99 -14.68
N LYS A 105 20.00 -10.92 -13.72
CA LYS A 105 20.95 -10.87 -12.59
C LYS A 105 22.40 -11.07 -13.02
N SER A 106 22.66 -11.55 -14.24
CA SER A 106 24.00 -11.77 -14.77
C SER A 106 24.61 -10.52 -15.43
N SER A 107 23.78 -9.54 -15.79
CA SER A 107 24.20 -8.32 -16.44
C SER A 107 24.66 -7.25 -15.42
N SER A 108 25.74 -6.53 -15.76
CA SER A 108 26.23 -5.39 -14.98
C SER A 108 25.40 -4.12 -15.19
N LYS A 109 24.58 -4.09 -16.24
CA LYS A 109 23.54 -3.10 -16.50
C LYS A 109 22.18 -3.69 -16.21
N GLU A 110 21.22 -2.85 -15.84
CA GLU A 110 19.84 -3.29 -15.68
C GLU A 110 19.26 -3.68 -17.05
N MET A 111 19.14 -4.99 -17.27
CA MET A 111 18.61 -5.60 -18.48
C MET A 111 17.46 -6.53 -18.09
N TYR A 112 16.56 -6.76 -19.03
CA TYR A 112 15.35 -7.56 -18.86
C TYR A 112 15.36 -8.81 -19.75
N LEU A 113 14.85 -9.90 -19.21
CA LEU A 113 14.64 -11.17 -19.90
C LEU A 113 13.17 -11.57 -19.80
N PHE A 114 12.61 -12.11 -20.86
CA PHE A 114 11.30 -12.73 -20.83
C PHE A 114 11.39 -14.11 -20.17
N SER A 115 10.49 -14.36 -19.23
CA SER A 115 10.46 -15.61 -18.46
C SER A 115 10.25 -16.83 -19.36
N GLU A 116 10.99 -17.90 -19.07
CA GLU A 116 10.89 -19.18 -19.78
C GLU A 116 9.82 -20.11 -19.18
N LYS A 117 9.23 -19.75 -18.05
CA LYS A 117 8.17 -20.51 -17.40
C LYS A 117 6.96 -20.66 -18.33
N GLU A 118 6.25 -21.78 -18.22
CA GLU A 118 4.99 -21.94 -18.92
C GLU A 118 3.91 -20.98 -18.38
N GLY A 119 2.98 -20.60 -19.26
CA GLY A 119 1.91 -19.65 -18.93
C GLY A 119 2.37 -18.21 -18.70
N THR A 120 3.65 -17.86 -18.95
CA THR A 120 4.15 -16.48 -18.82
C THR A 120 4.36 -15.77 -20.16
N LEU A 121 4.05 -16.41 -21.29
CA LEU A 121 4.01 -15.80 -22.63
C LEU A 121 2.78 -16.36 -23.35
N TYR A 122 1.82 -15.49 -23.63
CA TYR A 122 0.52 -15.87 -24.20
C TYR A 122 -0.04 -14.76 -25.10
N SER A 123 -1.00 -15.11 -25.95
CA SER A 123 -1.73 -14.16 -26.79
C SER A 123 -2.90 -13.56 -26.02
N ILE A 124 -3.13 -12.26 -26.22
CA ILE A 124 -4.27 -11.54 -25.65
C ILE A 124 -5.40 -11.42 -26.67
N ASN A 125 -5.04 -11.04 -27.90
CA ASN A 125 -5.97 -10.68 -28.95
C ASN A 125 -5.24 -10.62 -30.29
N HIS A 126 -5.97 -10.67 -31.41
CA HIS A 126 -5.40 -10.54 -32.75
C HIS A 126 -6.43 -9.95 -33.73
N SER A 127 -5.98 -9.54 -34.92
CA SER A 127 -6.85 -9.03 -36.00
C SER A 127 -6.93 -9.92 -37.23
N PHE A 128 -6.48 -11.17 -37.14
CA PHE A 128 -6.46 -12.06 -38.28
C PHE A 128 -7.82 -12.11 -39.00
N HIS A 129 -7.79 -11.83 -40.31
CA HIS A 129 -8.97 -11.69 -41.15
C HIS A 129 -9.50 -13.06 -41.59
N PHE A 130 -10.04 -13.80 -40.64
CA PHE A 130 -10.73 -15.06 -40.90
C PHE A 130 -12.25 -14.82 -40.93
N ASN A 131 -12.98 -15.44 -41.87
CA ASN A 131 -14.43 -15.50 -41.80
C ASN A 131 -14.84 -16.21 -40.50
N LYS A 132 -16.06 -15.99 -39.99
CA LYS A 132 -16.61 -16.71 -38.82
C LYS A 132 -16.58 -18.24 -38.96
N GLU A 133 -16.41 -18.74 -40.18
CA GLU A 133 -16.29 -20.16 -40.55
C GLU A 133 -14.85 -20.69 -40.42
N ASN A 134 -13.86 -19.81 -40.17
CA ASN A 134 -12.42 -20.12 -40.13
C ASN A 134 -11.78 -20.03 -38.73
N ARG A 135 -12.46 -20.59 -37.73
CA ARG A 135 -12.09 -20.47 -36.30
C ARG A 135 -10.87 -21.32 -35.95
N VAL A 136 -10.81 -22.55 -36.46
CA VAL A 136 -9.66 -23.45 -36.20
C VAL A 136 -8.37 -22.87 -36.79
N ALA A 137 -8.42 -22.33 -38.00
CA ALA A 137 -7.27 -21.69 -38.65
C ALA A 137 -6.73 -20.50 -37.82
N SER A 138 -7.62 -19.71 -37.22
CA SER A 138 -7.25 -18.58 -36.37
C SER A 138 -6.49 -19.00 -35.12
N ASN A 139 -7.00 -19.97 -34.38
CA ASN A 139 -6.34 -20.45 -33.17
C ASN A 139 -5.03 -21.19 -33.47
N LEU A 140 -4.97 -21.92 -34.59
CA LEU A 140 -3.73 -22.54 -35.05
C LEU A 140 -2.66 -21.49 -35.38
N LEU A 141 -3.03 -20.42 -36.06
CA LEU A 141 -2.12 -19.30 -36.33
C LEU A 141 -1.63 -18.64 -35.03
N GLU A 142 -2.54 -18.37 -34.10
CA GLU A 142 -2.20 -17.84 -32.79
C GLU A 142 -1.17 -18.74 -32.08
N HIS A 143 -1.43 -20.05 -32.04
CA HIS A 143 -0.55 -21.03 -31.44
C HIS A 143 0.84 -21.07 -32.10
N LEU A 144 0.90 -21.06 -33.43
CA LEU A 144 2.16 -21.05 -34.18
C LEU A 144 2.96 -19.77 -33.91
N LEU A 145 2.31 -18.61 -33.90
CA LEU A 145 3.00 -17.34 -33.64
C LEU A 145 3.47 -17.22 -32.19
N VAL A 146 2.65 -17.64 -31.21
CA VAL A 146 3.06 -17.70 -29.80
C VAL A 146 4.24 -18.67 -29.63
N SER A 147 4.21 -19.84 -30.26
CA SER A 147 5.33 -20.79 -30.25
C SER A 147 6.59 -20.20 -30.86
N TRP A 148 6.46 -19.47 -31.97
CA TRP A 148 7.57 -18.75 -32.57
C TRP A 148 8.18 -17.73 -31.59
N PHE A 149 7.35 -16.93 -30.90
CA PHE A 149 7.84 -15.99 -29.88
C PHE A 149 8.52 -16.71 -28.70
N LYS A 150 8.01 -17.89 -28.30
CA LYS A 150 8.64 -18.72 -27.28
C LYS A 150 10.05 -19.16 -27.72
N GLU A 151 10.21 -19.65 -28.94
CA GLU A 151 11.51 -20.09 -29.47
C GLU A 151 12.48 -18.91 -29.72
N HIS A 152 11.94 -17.71 -29.96
CA HIS A 152 12.71 -16.50 -30.29
C HIS A 152 12.68 -15.45 -29.18
N ARG A 153 12.56 -15.87 -27.90
CA ARG A 153 12.55 -14.96 -26.73
C ARG A 153 13.75 -14.03 -26.67
N ASN A 154 14.92 -14.47 -27.14
CA ASN A 154 16.11 -13.63 -27.23
C ASN A 154 15.89 -12.36 -28.08
N LEU A 155 15.04 -12.42 -29.11
CA LEU A 155 14.70 -11.26 -29.94
C LEU A 155 13.80 -10.29 -29.17
N LEU A 156 12.84 -10.80 -28.39
CA LEU A 156 12.05 -9.99 -27.47
C LEU A 156 12.94 -9.35 -26.39
N ASN A 157 13.87 -10.10 -25.80
CA ASN A 157 14.85 -9.58 -24.83
C ASN A 157 15.65 -8.41 -25.42
N ASN A 158 16.18 -8.59 -26.65
CA ASN A 158 16.91 -7.52 -27.32
C ASN A 158 16.03 -6.30 -27.59
N HIS A 159 14.78 -6.52 -28.01
CA HIS A 159 13.84 -5.45 -28.30
C HIS A 159 13.46 -4.65 -27.05
N VAL A 160 13.05 -5.32 -25.96
CA VAL A 160 12.63 -4.66 -24.71
C VAL A 160 13.77 -3.87 -24.07
N ASN A 161 15.02 -4.34 -24.18
CA ASN A 161 16.19 -3.66 -23.63
C ASN A 161 16.63 -2.42 -24.43
N ASN A 162 16.05 -2.19 -25.61
CA ASN A 162 16.23 -0.93 -26.31
C ASN A 162 15.31 0.18 -25.75
N TYR A 163 14.29 -0.18 -24.95
CA TYR A 163 13.42 0.78 -24.28
C TYR A 163 14.04 1.27 -22.97
N ARG A 164 13.87 2.56 -22.68
CA ARG A 164 14.05 3.08 -21.33
C ARG A 164 12.79 2.80 -20.52
N ILE A 165 12.73 1.62 -19.90
CA ILE A 165 11.61 1.26 -19.02
C ILE A 165 11.64 2.16 -17.78
N HIS A 166 10.57 2.91 -17.56
CA HIS A 166 10.43 3.75 -16.37
C HIS A 166 10.00 2.88 -15.20
N VAL A 167 10.87 2.82 -14.19
CA VAL A 167 10.63 2.08 -12.96
C VAL A 167 10.83 3.01 -11.77
N ARG A 168 9.88 3.00 -10.84
CA ARG A 168 10.05 3.62 -9.52
C ARG A 168 10.29 2.52 -8.50
N THR A 169 11.25 2.73 -7.60
CA THR A 169 11.54 1.78 -6.52
C THR A 169 10.99 2.32 -5.21
N SER A 170 10.21 1.52 -4.50
CA SER A 170 9.73 1.83 -3.15
C SER A 170 10.43 0.92 -2.13
N ASN A 171 11.21 1.54 -1.24
CA ASN A 171 11.90 0.83 -0.16
C ASN A 171 10.94 0.53 1.02
N ASP A 172 9.95 1.39 1.25
CA ASP A 172 8.86 1.17 2.20
C ASP A 172 7.57 0.73 1.49
N LEU A 173 6.53 0.35 2.24
CA LEU A 173 5.22 0.04 1.67
C LEU A 173 4.60 1.27 1.03
N THR A 174 3.73 1.07 0.05
CA THR A 174 3.04 2.14 -0.66
C THR A 174 1.62 1.73 -1.04
N LEU A 175 0.71 2.72 -1.05
CA LEU A 175 -0.62 2.57 -1.64
C LEU A 175 -0.67 2.99 -3.11
N ALA A 176 0.49 3.19 -3.76
CA ALA A 176 0.59 3.51 -5.19
C ALA A 176 -0.29 4.70 -5.66
N GLY A 177 -0.46 5.71 -4.80
CA GLY A 177 -1.25 6.91 -5.08
C GLY A 177 -2.71 6.85 -4.60
N TRP A 178 -3.14 5.75 -3.98
CA TRP A 178 -4.44 5.63 -3.32
C TRP A 178 -4.40 6.13 -1.89
N ASP A 179 -5.56 6.62 -1.42
CA ASP A 179 -5.68 7.15 -0.07
C ASP A 179 -5.82 6.05 0.98
N THR A 180 -6.63 5.05 0.66
CA THR A 180 -6.87 3.87 1.49
C THR A 180 -6.85 2.60 0.66
N SER A 181 -6.44 1.49 1.28
CA SER A 181 -6.46 0.17 0.67
C SER A 181 -6.89 -0.88 1.68
N TYR A 182 -7.90 -1.67 1.33
CA TYR A 182 -8.34 -2.83 2.10
C TYR A 182 -8.00 -4.10 1.34
N VAL A 183 -7.21 -4.98 1.96
CA VAL A 183 -6.62 -6.13 1.28
C VAL A 183 -6.95 -7.45 1.96
N THR A 184 -7.01 -8.52 1.18
CA THR A 184 -7.14 -9.91 1.64
C THR A 184 -6.29 -10.85 0.78
N SER A 185 -6.00 -12.04 1.27
CA SER A 185 -5.22 -13.04 0.54
C SER A 185 -6.04 -13.71 -0.59
N PHE A 186 -5.37 -14.21 -1.62
CA PHE A 186 -6.03 -15.03 -2.65
C PHE A 186 -6.68 -16.28 -2.05
N SER A 187 -6.07 -16.88 -1.02
CA SER A 187 -6.66 -18.00 -0.28
C SER A 187 -8.04 -17.66 0.29
N ASN A 188 -8.21 -16.46 0.86
CA ASN A 188 -9.49 -16.04 1.41
C ASN A 188 -10.53 -15.72 0.32
N VAL A 189 -10.10 -15.15 -0.81
CA VAL A 189 -10.96 -14.99 -1.99
C VAL A 189 -11.45 -16.36 -2.49
N ASN A 190 -10.55 -17.34 -2.61
CA ASN A 190 -10.89 -18.71 -3.02
C ASN A 190 -11.86 -19.41 -2.09
N LYS A 191 -11.69 -19.22 -0.77
CA LYS A 191 -12.64 -19.70 0.23
C LYS A 191 -14.04 -19.14 -0.05
N THR A 192 -14.15 -17.85 -0.32
CA THR A 192 -15.45 -17.21 -0.61
C THR A 192 -16.07 -17.71 -1.91
N ILE A 193 -15.28 -17.83 -2.98
CA ILE A 193 -15.77 -18.36 -4.27
C ILE A 193 -16.32 -19.78 -4.10
N ARG A 194 -15.59 -20.62 -3.36
CA ARG A 194 -15.98 -22.01 -3.10
C ARG A 194 -17.24 -22.12 -2.24
N GLU A 195 -17.40 -21.27 -1.23
CA GLU A 195 -18.58 -21.29 -0.36
C GLU A 195 -19.84 -20.77 -1.05
N LYS A 196 -19.69 -19.78 -1.96
CA LYS A 196 -20.81 -19.16 -2.66
C LYS A 196 -21.24 -19.93 -3.91
N GLU A 197 -20.30 -20.63 -4.55
CA GLU A 197 -20.53 -21.42 -5.76
C GLU A 197 -21.19 -20.63 -6.92
N LEU A 198 -20.87 -19.33 -7.04
CA LEU A 198 -21.41 -18.42 -8.06
C LEU A 198 -20.64 -18.42 -9.38
N TYR A 199 -19.83 -19.45 -9.63
CA TYR A 199 -19.13 -19.68 -10.90
C TYR A 199 -19.97 -20.63 -11.78
N PRO A 200 -19.81 -20.59 -13.12
CA PRO A 200 -20.55 -21.51 -13.98
C PRO A 200 -20.06 -22.94 -13.78
N LYS A 201 -20.93 -23.80 -13.24
CA LYS A 201 -20.60 -25.20 -12.88
C LYS A 201 -20.59 -26.14 -14.08
N ASP A 202 -21.47 -25.94 -15.04
CA ASP A 202 -21.64 -26.82 -16.20
C ASP A 202 -21.26 -26.09 -17.48
N PHE A 203 -20.63 -26.81 -18.40
CA PHE A 203 -20.41 -26.34 -19.77
C PHE A 203 -20.96 -27.33 -20.79
N LYS A 204 -21.52 -26.78 -21.85
CA LYS A 204 -21.88 -27.50 -23.08
C LYS A 204 -21.65 -26.56 -24.26
N TYR A 205 -20.97 -27.05 -25.29
CA TYR A 205 -20.76 -26.29 -26.52
C TYR A 205 -20.72 -27.21 -27.73
N GLU A 206 -21.30 -26.75 -28.82
CA GLU A 206 -21.30 -27.43 -30.11
C GLU A 206 -20.52 -26.56 -31.10
N PHE A 207 -19.64 -27.17 -31.87
CA PHE A 207 -18.67 -26.51 -32.72
C PHE A 207 -18.71 -27.13 -34.11
N GLU A 208 -18.95 -26.29 -35.10
CA GLU A 208 -18.91 -26.64 -36.52
C GLU A 208 -17.95 -25.70 -37.25
N ASP A 209 -17.02 -26.25 -38.02
CA ASP A 209 -16.02 -25.51 -38.79
C ASP A 209 -15.61 -26.31 -40.03
N ASP A 210 -15.46 -25.66 -41.18
CA ASP A 210 -15.04 -26.30 -42.44
C ASP A 210 -13.76 -25.67 -43.04
N SER A 211 -13.06 -24.86 -42.25
CA SER A 211 -11.92 -24.05 -42.66
C SER A 211 -10.74 -24.86 -43.16
N LEU A 212 -10.57 -26.05 -42.61
CA LEU A 212 -9.52 -26.97 -43.04
C LEU A 212 -9.88 -27.72 -44.32
N GLY A 213 -11.03 -27.40 -44.95
CA GLY A 213 -11.52 -28.04 -46.16
C GLY A 213 -12.32 -29.32 -45.93
N ILE A 214 -12.56 -29.67 -44.66
CA ILE A 214 -13.35 -30.82 -44.22
C ILE A 214 -14.33 -30.36 -43.14
N PRO A 215 -15.59 -30.85 -43.11
CA PRO A 215 -16.52 -30.54 -42.03
C PRO A 215 -16.04 -31.13 -40.71
N LEU A 216 -15.72 -30.27 -39.76
CA LEU A 216 -15.38 -30.60 -38.38
C LEU A 216 -16.61 -30.34 -37.52
N THR A 217 -17.18 -31.39 -36.95
CA THR A 217 -18.26 -31.26 -35.97
C THR A 217 -17.79 -31.84 -34.65
N PHE A 218 -17.72 -30.98 -33.63
CA PHE A 218 -17.29 -31.34 -32.27
C PHE A 218 -18.33 -30.88 -31.26
N SER A 219 -18.51 -31.65 -30.20
CA SER A 219 -19.28 -31.25 -29.04
C SER A 219 -18.43 -31.41 -27.78
N MET A 220 -18.55 -30.50 -26.82
CA MET A 220 -17.95 -30.66 -25.50
C MET A 220 -19.04 -30.52 -24.43
N LYS A 221 -18.92 -31.33 -23.39
CA LYS A 221 -19.82 -31.27 -22.23
C LYS A 221 -19.05 -31.65 -20.96
N GLY A 222 -19.42 -31.06 -19.84
CA GLY A 222 -18.74 -31.34 -18.60
C GLY A 222 -19.08 -30.36 -17.49
N THR A 223 -18.27 -30.43 -16.44
CA THR A 223 -18.38 -29.58 -15.26
C THR A 223 -17.05 -28.91 -14.95
N PHE A 224 -17.10 -27.78 -14.26
CA PHE A 224 -15.96 -27.18 -13.59
C PHE A 224 -16.03 -27.44 -12.08
N ASP A 225 -14.87 -27.69 -11.48
CA ASP A 225 -14.73 -27.53 -10.03
C ASP A 225 -14.77 -26.02 -9.67
N SER A 226 -14.63 -25.70 -8.38
CA SER A 226 -14.49 -24.32 -7.92
C SER A 226 -13.37 -23.61 -8.67
N TRP A 227 -13.72 -22.46 -9.26
CA TRP A 227 -12.73 -21.56 -9.83
C TRP A 227 -11.86 -21.00 -8.72
N GLU A 228 -10.55 -20.91 -8.96
CA GLU A 228 -9.57 -20.48 -7.97
C GLU A 228 -8.74 -19.31 -8.53
N ILE A 229 -8.81 -18.12 -7.91
CA ILE A 229 -7.86 -17.04 -8.19
C ILE A 229 -6.43 -17.54 -7.94
N THR A 230 -5.52 -17.21 -8.86
CA THR A 230 -4.14 -17.69 -8.85
C THR A 230 -3.13 -16.64 -9.33
N THR A 231 -1.84 -16.95 -9.25
CA THR A 231 -0.74 -16.07 -9.61
C THR A 231 -0.47 -16.00 -11.13
N GLY A 232 0.51 -15.19 -11.54
CA GLY A 232 0.91 -15.01 -12.93
C GLY A 232 0.26 -13.82 -13.63
N ALA A 233 -0.29 -12.88 -12.87
CA ALA A 233 -0.76 -11.58 -13.31
C ALA A 233 -0.73 -10.60 -12.13
N ASP A 234 -0.59 -9.31 -12.44
CA ASP A 234 -0.64 -8.21 -11.48
C ASP A 234 -1.54 -7.08 -12.02
N GLY A 235 -1.94 -6.16 -11.15
CA GLY A 235 -2.73 -5.00 -11.52
C GLY A 235 -4.21 -5.35 -11.72
N GLN A 236 -4.77 -4.92 -12.85
CA GLN A 236 -6.19 -5.15 -13.19
C GLN A 236 -6.49 -6.59 -13.63
N ASN A 237 -5.46 -7.33 -14.01
CA ASN A 237 -5.59 -8.64 -14.61
C ASN A 237 -5.67 -9.70 -13.52
N VAL A 238 -6.79 -10.42 -13.45
CA VAL A 238 -7.05 -11.44 -12.44
C VAL A 238 -7.05 -12.80 -13.11
N ASN A 239 -6.12 -13.68 -12.72
CA ASN A 239 -6.05 -15.03 -13.23
C ASN A 239 -6.88 -15.99 -12.35
N PHE A 240 -7.64 -16.88 -12.99
CA PHE A 240 -8.34 -17.99 -12.36
C PHE A 240 -7.87 -19.33 -12.95
N ILE A 241 -7.79 -20.36 -12.11
CA ILE A 241 -7.70 -21.75 -12.54
C ILE A 241 -9.11 -22.33 -12.47
N CYS A 242 -9.59 -22.84 -13.60
CA CYS A 242 -10.86 -23.53 -13.75
C CYS A 242 -10.56 -25.00 -14.02
N LYS A 243 -10.61 -25.85 -13.00
CA LYS A 243 -10.36 -27.30 -13.16
C LYS A 243 -11.56 -27.95 -13.82
N ILE A 244 -11.30 -28.80 -14.81
CA ILE A 244 -12.34 -29.52 -15.55
C ILE A 244 -12.62 -30.82 -14.80
N GLY A 245 -13.89 -31.10 -14.52
CA GLY A 245 -14.29 -32.29 -13.75
C GLY A 245 -14.09 -33.59 -14.52
N GLU A 246 -13.81 -34.67 -13.79
CA GLU A 246 -13.39 -35.99 -14.33
C GLU A 246 -14.39 -36.65 -15.31
N ASN A 247 -15.67 -36.26 -15.29
CA ASN A 247 -16.71 -36.81 -16.19
C ASN A 247 -16.95 -35.94 -17.43
N SER A 248 -16.04 -35.03 -17.73
CA SER A 248 -16.13 -34.12 -18.86
C SER A 248 -15.49 -34.74 -20.10
N SER A 249 -16.01 -34.42 -21.28
CA SER A 249 -15.53 -35.02 -22.53
C SER A 249 -15.63 -34.08 -23.73
N LEU A 250 -14.81 -34.36 -24.74
CA LEU A 250 -14.91 -33.83 -26.10
C LEU A 250 -15.32 -34.98 -27.05
N THR A 251 -16.36 -34.79 -27.85
CA THR A 251 -16.78 -35.74 -28.88
C THR A 251 -16.54 -35.15 -30.26
N ASN A 252 -15.76 -35.86 -31.09
CA ASN A 252 -15.69 -35.64 -32.53
C ASN A 252 -16.86 -36.39 -33.18
N GLU A 253 -17.91 -35.65 -33.54
CA GLU A 253 -19.14 -36.21 -34.12
C GLU A 253 -18.88 -36.75 -35.52
N THR A 254 -18.05 -36.08 -36.33
CA THR A 254 -17.67 -36.55 -37.68
C THR A 254 -16.89 -37.85 -37.63
N GLY A 255 -15.99 -37.98 -36.65
CA GLY A 255 -15.13 -39.15 -36.47
C GLY A 255 -15.69 -40.25 -35.56
N ASN A 256 -16.87 -40.03 -34.95
CA ASN A 256 -17.49 -40.88 -33.94
C ASN A 256 -16.51 -41.32 -32.83
N LYS A 257 -15.71 -40.37 -32.33
CA LYS A 257 -14.72 -40.62 -31.26
C LYS A 257 -14.92 -39.64 -30.12
N THR A 258 -14.96 -40.15 -28.90
CA THR A 258 -14.98 -39.33 -27.67
C THR A 258 -13.62 -39.40 -26.99
N TYR A 259 -13.19 -38.26 -26.48
CA TYR A 259 -11.97 -38.06 -25.74
C TYR A 259 -12.35 -37.57 -24.35
N ASP A 260 -11.90 -38.28 -23.32
CA ASP A 260 -12.12 -37.86 -21.94
C ASP A 260 -11.05 -36.83 -21.54
N PHE A 261 -11.47 -35.84 -20.74
CA PHE A 261 -10.52 -34.95 -20.09
C PHE A 261 -9.85 -35.68 -18.92
N SER A 262 -8.57 -35.42 -18.68
CA SER A 262 -7.85 -36.01 -17.55
C SER A 262 -8.29 -35.41 -16.22
N SER A 263 -8.03 -36.10 -15.12
CA SER A 263 -8.38 -35.65 -13.76
C SER A 263 -7.67 -34.36 -13.32
N ASP A 264 -6.56 -34.02 -13.99
CA ASP A 264 -5.76 -32.81 -13.78
C ASP A 264 -5.98 -31.77 -14.90
N ALA A 265 -7.00 -31.92 -15.73
CA ALA A 265 -7.35 -30.97 -16.77
C ALA A 265 -7.77 -29.61 -16.18
N PHE A 266 -7.26 -28.52 -16.76
CA PHE A 266 -7.54 -27.17 -16.30
C PHE A 266 -7.49 -26.13 -17.42
N LEU A 267 -8.16 -25.02 -17.18
CA LEU A 267 -8.01 -23.76 -17.91
C LEU A 267 -7.44 -22.72 -16.96
N LYS A 268 -6.40 -22.02 -17.36
CA LYS A 268 -5.96 -20.79 -16.69
C LYS A 268 -6.48 -19.61 -17.50
N VAL A 269 -7.47 -18.93 -16.97
CA VAL A 269 -8.12 -17.79 -17.62
C VAL A 269 -7.73 -16.49 -16.94
N GLN A 270 -7.70 -15.40 -17.69
CA GLN A 270 -7.52 -14.06 -17.19
C GLN A 270 -8.76 -13.23 -17.51
N VAL A 271 -9.23 -12.51 -16.51
CA VAL A 271 -10.37 -11.59 -16.62
C VAL A 271 -10.01 -10.24 -16.00
N LYS A 272 -10.80 -9.23 -16.34
CA LYS A 272 -10.80 -7.94 -15.64
C LYS A 272 -12.06 -7.83 -14.80
N LEU A 273 -11.99 -7.05 -13.72
CA LEU A 273 -13.14 -6.71 -12.88
C LEU A 273 -13.57 -5.26 -13.11
N GLU A 274 -14.81 -4.94 -12.75
CA GLU A 274 -15.37 -3.58 -12.82
C GLU A 274 -16.39 -3.38 -11.69
N TYR A 275 -16.49 -2.15 -11.19
CA TYR A 275 -17.52 -1.77 -10.21
C TYR A 275 -18.81 -1.40 -10.93
N PHE A 276 -19.87 -2.13 -10.63
CA PHE A 276 -21.21 -1.88 -11.14
C PHE A 276 -22.04 -1.16 -10.09
N ASN A 277 -22.79 -0.13 -10.50
CA ASN A 277 -23.80 0.48 -9.63
C ASN A 277 -24.84 -0.57 -9.25
N SER A 278 -25.14 -0.66 -7.95
CA SER A 278 -26.22 -1.48 -7.44
C SER A 278 -27.38 -0.59 -7.02
N THR A 279 -28.60 -1.10 -7.14
CA THR A 279 -29.79 -0.45 -6.54
C THR A 279 -30.12 -1.06 -5.18
N GLU A 280 -29.54 -2.22 -4.86
CA GLU A 280 -29.75 -2.93 -3.62
C GLU A 280 -28.60 -2.66 -2.66
N LYS A 281 -28.94 -2.19 -1.46
CA LYS A 281 -27.97 -2.09 -0.38
C LYS A 281 -27.79 -3.46 0.28
N ARG A 282 -26.62 -4.07 0.09
CA ARG A 282 -26.30 -5.43 0.58
C ARG A 282 -25.80 -5.50 2.02
N PHE A 283 -25.38 -4.37 2.58
CA PHE A 283 -24.91 -4.26 3.96
C PHE A 283 -25.15 -2.84 4.51
N GLU A 284 -25.16 -2.69 5.83
CA GLU A 284 -25.22 -1.40 6.50
C GLU A 284 -23.85 -1.03 7.07
N ASP A 285 -23.45 0.24 6.90
CA ASP A 285 -22.31 0.81 7.60
C ASP A 285 -22.76 1.28 8.99
N PRO A 286 -22.30 0.63 10.09
CA PRO A 286 -22.67 1.05 11.44
C PRO A 286 -22.13 2.44 11.80
N THR A 287 -21.16 2.96 11.06
CA THR A 287 -20.50 4.26 11.27
C THR A 287 -20.97 5.34 10.27
N GLY A 288 -21.86 5.00 9.34
CA GLY A 288 -22.41 5.92 8.33
C GLY A 288 -23.91 6.17 8.49
N LEU A 289 -24.41 7.23 7.87
CA LEU A 289 -25.86 7.52 7.77
C LEU A 289 -26.57 6.62 6.77
N ASN A 290 -25.83 5.72 6.12
CA ASN A 290 -26.37 4.72 5.21
C ASN A 290 -26.99 5.30 3.93
N ASP A 291 -26.57 6.50 3.53
CA ASP A 291 -27.01 7.29 2.38
C ASP A 291 -26.05 7.23 1.17
N GLY A 292 -24.97 6.44 1.26
CA GLY A 292 -24.01 6.25 0.17
C GLY A 292 -24.56 5.44 -1.02
N ASN A 293 -23.92 5.61 -2.18
CA ASN A 293 -24.22 4.90 -3.42
C ASN A 293 -23.58 3.50 -3.42
N PRO A 294 -24.36 2.41 -3.42
CA PRO A 294 -23.80 1.07 -3.39
C PRO A 294 -23.22 0.66 -4.74
N VAL A 295 -22.00 0.13 -4.73
CA VAL A 295 -21.34 -0.46 -5.92
C VAL A 295 -20.76 -1.84 -5.61
N GLU A 296 -20.72 -2.70 -6.62
CA GLU A 296 -20.32 -4.12 -6.52
C GLU A 296 -19.20 -4.43 -7.50
N LEU A 297 -18.09 -5.01 -7.01
CA LEU A 297 -16.99 -5.46 -7.88
C LEU A 297 -17.30 -6.84 -8.46
N LYS A 298 -17.43 -6.93 -9.79
CA LYS A 298 -17.74 -8.17 -10.52
C LYS A 298 -16.83 -8.34 -11.72
N VAL A 299 -16.87 -9.52 -12.35
CA VAL A 299 -16.18 -9.74 -13.62
C VAL A 299 -16.76 -8.83 -14.70
N LYS A 300 -15.88 -8.20 -15.47
CA LYS A 300 -16.22 -7.43 -16.66
C LYS A 300 -16.60 -8.37 -17.80
N THR A 301 -17.75 -8.13 -18.43
CA THR A 301 -18.35 -9.07 -19.41
C THR A 301 -18.24 -8.60 -20.86
N ASP A 302 -17.90 -7.34 -21.08
CA ASP A 302 -17.72 -6.72 -22.40
C ASP A 302 -16.25 -6.57 -22.77
N ARG A 303 -16.00 -6.27 -24.05
CA ARG A 303 -14.64 -5.98 -24.53
C ARG A 303 -14.13 -4.69 -23.89
N ASP A 304 -12.83 -4.64 -23.61
CA ASP A 304 -12.23 -3.42 -23.10
C ASP A 304 -12.07 -2.33 -24.19
N GLN A 305 -11.58 -1.16 -23.78
CA GLN A 305 -11.37 -0.02 -24.69
C GLN A 305 -10.40 -0.35 -25.84
N ASN A 306 -9.51 -1.32 -25.63
CA ASN A 306 -8.54 -1.82 -26.60
C ASN A 306 -9.04 -3.04 -27.39
N GLN A 307 -10.35 -3.31 -27.31
CA GLN A 307 -11.07 -4.41 -27.96
C GLN A 307 -10.62 -5.80 -27.51
N ASN A 308 -9.91 -5.93 -26.38
CA ASN A 308 -9.54 -7.23 -25.84
C ASN A 308 -10.80 -7.97 -25.34
N PRO A 309 -10.88 -9.30 -25.52
CA PRO A 309 -12.02 -10.09 -25.05
C PRO A 309 -12.15 -10.05 -23.52
N PRO A 310 -13.36 -10.23 -22.96
CA PRO A 310 -13.56 -10.27 -21.51
C PRO A 310 -12.82 -11.44 -20.84
N VAL A 311 -12.61 -12.55 -21.56
CA VAL A 311 -11.83 -13.70 -21.09
C VAL A 311 -10.66 -13.97 -22.05
N ILE A 312 -9.45 -14.01 -21.49
CA ILE A 312 -8.22 -14.41 -22.17
C ILE A 312 -7.80 -15.77 -21.63
N LEU A 313 -7.54 -16.75 -22.50
CA LEU A 313 -6.97 -18.02 -22.09
C LEU A 313 -5.44 -17.90 -22.03
N VAL A 314 -4.88 -18.02 -20.82
CA VAL A 314 -3.45 -17.86 -20.54
C VAL A 314 -2.70 -19.18 -20.72
N ASP A 315 -3.29 -20.27 -20.22
CA ASP A 315 -2.72 -21.61 -20.26
C ASP A 315 -3.84 -22.65 -20.16
N SER A 316 -3.58 -23.89 -20.58
CA SER A 316 -4.55 -24.98 -20.51
C SER A 316 -3.90 -26.35 -20.61
N TYR A 317 -4.47 -27.31 -19.90
CA TYR A 317 -4.17 -28.73 -20.07
C TYR A 317 -5.49 -29.52 -20.12
N TYR A 318 -5.58 -30.51 -21.01
CA TYR A 318 -6.82 -31.25 -21.28
C TYR A 318 -6.67 -32.75 -21.05
N SER A 319 -5.76 -33.39 -21.78
CA SER A 319 -5.33 -34.78 -21.62
C SER A 319 -4.18 -35.06 -22.58
N GLU A 320 -3.45 -36.17 -22.39
CA GLU A 320 -2.41 -36.61 -23.34
C GLU A 320 -2.96 -36.85 -24.75
N GLU A 321 -4.18 -37.38 -24.87
CA GLU A 321 -4.81 -37.65 -26.18
C GLU A 321 -5.18 -36.38 -26.95
N LEU A 322 -5.38 -35.27 -26.22
CA LEU A 322 -5.72 -33.96 -26.78
C LEU A 322 -4.49 -33.06 -26.94
N LYS A 323 -3.26 -33.60 -26.83
CA LYS A 323 -2.02 -32.84 -27.08
C LYS A 323 -1.72 -32.58 -28.54
N SER A 324 -2.37 -33.28 -29.48
CA SER A 324 -2.13 -33.02 -30.90
C SER A 324 -2.48 -31.57 -31.23
N PRO A 325 -1.65 -30.84 -32.02
CA PRO A 325 -1.86 -29.41 -32.26
C PRO A 325 -3.27 -29.06 -32.77
N LEU A 326 -3.84 -29.92 -33.63
CA LEU A 326 -5.18 -29.75 -34.16
C LEU A 326 -6.26 -29.93 -33.08
N LEU A 327 -6.26 -31.04 -32.35
CA LEU A 327 -7.28 -31.29 -31.31
C LEU A 327 -7.15 -30.29 -30.17
N ASN A 328 -5.93 -29.95 -29.76
CA ASN A 328 -5.67 -28.92 -28.78
C ASN A 328 -6.22 -27.57 -29.23
N GLY A 329 -5.97 -27.19 -30.49
CA GLY A 329 -6.48 -25.96 -31.09
C GLY A 329 -8.01 -25.91 -31.11
N ILE A 330 -8.68 -27.02 -31.48
CA ILE A 330 -10.15 -27.11 -31.50
C ILE A 330 -10.72 -26.95 -30.09
N VAL A 331 -10.27 -27.75 -29.12
CA VAL A 331 -10.76 -27.69 -27.73
C VAL A 331 -10.53 -26.31 -27.12
N THR A 332 -9.35 -25.73 -27.36
CA THR A 332 -9.02 -24.36 -26.93
C THR A 332 -9.96 -23.33 -27.56
N SER A 333 -10.30 -23.48 -28.84
CA SER A 333 -11.27 -22.61 -29.53
C SER A 333 -12.63 -22.69 -28.85
N MET A 334 -13.11 -23.91 -28.61
CA MET A 334 -14.42 -24.16 -27.98
C MET A 334 -14.50 -23.55 -26.58
N PHE A 335 -13.47 -23.71 -25.75
CA PHE A 335 -13.46 -23.09 -24.42
C PHE A 335 -13.34 -21.57 -24.48
N LYS A 336 -12.49 -21.00 -25.35
CA LYS A 336 -12.41 -19.54 -25.52
C LYS A 336 -13.77 -18.95 -25.88
N GLU A 337 -14.49 -19.56 -26.82
CA GLU A 337 -15.81 -19.09 -27.25
C GLU A 337 -16.85 -19.27 -26.15
N TRP A 338 -16.94 -20.47 -25.58
CA TRP A 338 -17.88 -20.75 -24.50
C TRP A 338 -17.67 -19.79 -23.31
N LEU A 339 -16.42 -19.57 -22.89
CA LEU A 339 -16.09 -18.65 -21.80
C LEU A 339 -16.53 -17.22 -22.12
N ASN A 340 -16.23 -16.71 -23.32
CA ASN A 340 -16.62 -15.36 -23.70
C ASN A 340 -18.15 -15.20 -23.82
N GLU A 341 -18.88 -16.24 -24.20
CA GLU A 341 -20.34 -16.24 -24.27
C GLU A 341 -21.02 -16.42 -22.89
N ASN A 342 -20.33 -17.01 -21.92
CA ASN A 342 -20.90 -17.42 -20.63
C ASN A 342 -20.25 -16.76 -19.41
N ILE A 343 -19.28 -15.85 -19.59
CA ILE A 343 -18.59 -15.22 -18.46
C ILE A 343 -19.53 -14.42 -17.55
N ASN A 344 -20.64 -13.93 -18.10
CA ASN A 344 -21.70 -13.27 -17.33
C ASN A 344 -22.37 -14.19 -16.29
N LYS A 345 -22.24 -15.51 -16.42
CA LYS A 345 -22.71 -16.49 -15.42
C LYS A 345 -21.76 -16.61 -14.22
N PHE A 346 -20.57 -16.02 -14.28
CA PHE A 346 -19.70 -15.88 -13.11
C PHE A 346 -20.18 -14.67 -12.28
N GLU A 347 -21.22 -14.90 -11.48
CA GLU A 347 -21.93 -13.86 -10.72
C GLU A 347 -21.26 -13.52 -9.38
N ASN A 348 -20.04 -14.00 -9.14
CA ASN A 348 -19.33 -13.75 -7.90
C ASN A 348 -19.04 -12.26 -7.71
N ILE A 349 -19.42 -11.74 -6.55
CA ILE A 349 -19.08 -10.40 -6.10
C ILE A 349 -17.80 -10.48 -5.29
N PHE A 350 -16.81 -9.65 -5.61
CA PHE A 350 -15.49 -9.65 -4.95
C PHE A 350 -15.38 -8.62 -3.83
N SER A 351 -16.20 -7.56 -3.86
CA SER A 351 -16.29 -6.55 -2.80
C SER A 351 -17.54 -5.69 -2.96
N TYR A 352 -17.91 -5.01 -1.87
CA TYR A 352 -18.95 -4.00 -1.84
C TYR A 352 -18.41 -2.67 -1.31
N PHE A 353 -18.87 -1.56 -1.88
CA PHE A 353 -18.62 -0.21 -1.38
C PHE A 353 -19.93 0.56 -1.20
N LEU A 354 -19.98 1.44 -0.21
CA LEU A 354 -20.92 2.56 -0.12
C LEU A 354 -20.14 3.85 -0.43
N LEU A 355 -20.27 4.35 -1.66
CA LEU A 355 -19.55 5.54 -2.11
C LEU A 355 -20.27 6.83 -1.73
N GLN A 356 -19.52 7.87 -1.37
CA GLN A 356 -20.05 9.18 -0.99
C GLN A 356 -21.01 9.12 0.21
N GLU A 357 -20.82 8.14 1.09
CA GLU A 357 -21.59 8.02 2.32
C GLU A 357 -21.26 9.14 3.30
N THR A 358 -22.28 9.66 3.97
CA THR A 358 -22.10 10.59 5.09
C THR A 358 -21.75 9.81 6.35
N ALA A 359 -20.64 10.14 7.01
CA ALA A 359 -20.29 9.57 8.29
C ALA A 359 -21.26 10.02 9.38
N LYS A 360 -21.55 9.14 10.36
CA LYS A 360 -22.32 9.52 11.56
C LYS A 360 -21.59 10.59 12.37
N ASP A 361 -20.26 10.51 12.39
CA ASP A 361 -19.38 11.51 12.98
C ASP A 361 -18.57 12.18 11.88
N GLU A 362 -18.75 13.50 11.73
CA GLU A 362 -18.09 14.31 10.71
C GLU A 362 -16.55 14.24 10.79
N ASN A 363 -15.99 13.96 11.97
CA ASN A 363 -14.54 13.83 12.15
C ASN A 363 -13.95 12.60 11.45
N PHE A 364 -14.78 11.64 11.07
CA PHE A 364 -14.41 10.45 10.29
C PHE A 364 -14.90 10.50 8.84
N GLN A 365 -15.46 11.62 8.38
CA GLN A 365 -15.89 11.76 6.98
C GLN A 365 -14.73 11.53 5.99
N TRP A 366 -13.51 11.87 6.37
CA TRP A 366 -12.31 11.65 5.57
C TRP A 366 -11.94 10.17 5.40
N LEU A 367 -12.58 9.23 6.10
CA LEU A 367 -12.41 7.79 5.89
C LEU A 367 -13.45 7.21 4.93
N LYS A 368 -14.49 7.97 4.56
CA LYS A 368 -15.55 7.47 3.67
C LYS A 368 -15.08 7.51 2.21
N PRO A 369 -15.18 6.37 1.48
CA PRO A 369 -14.70 6.28 0.12
C PRO A 369 -15.56 7.14 -0.81
N THR A 370 -14.90 7.91 -1.66
CA THR A 370 -15.53 8.72 -2.72
C THR A 370 -15.37 8.10 -4.10
N THR A 371 -14.39 7.20 -4.24
CA THR A 371 -14.16 6.38 -5.43
C THR A 371 -13.90 4.93 -5.01
N ALA A 372 -14.08 4.00 -5.94
CA ALA A 372 -13.73 2.59 -5.76
C ALA A 372 -12.79 2.13 -6.87
N TYR A 373 -11.78 1.35 -6.49
CA TYR A 373 -10.82 0.73 -7.38
C TYR A 373 -10.40 -0.64 -6.86
N TYR A 374 -9.65 -1.40 -7.67
CA TYR A 374 -9.16 -2.72 -7.28
C TYR A 374 -7.81 -3.02 -7.95
N GLY A 375 -7.12 -4.02 -7.44
CA GLY A 375 -5.93 -4.55 -8.07
C GLY A 375 -5.47 -5.82 -7.38
N VAL A 376 -4.58 -6.54 -8.04
CA VAL A 376 -3.96 -7.74 -7.49
C VAL A 376 -2.44 -7.69 -7.57
N ALA A 377 -1.77 -8.35 -6.63
CA ALA A 377 -0.34 -8.57 -6.68
C ALA A 377 -0.03 -10.03 -6.36
N SER A 378 0.60 -10.71 -7.31
CA SER A 378 0.95 -12.11 -7.22
C SER A 378 2.29 -12.33 -6.52
N VAL A 379 2.35 -13.34 -5.65
CA VAL A 379 3.59 -13.78 -4.99
C VAL A 379 3.84 -15.24 -5.36
N GLU A 380 5.04 -15.52 -5.87
CA GLU A 380 5.49 -16.88 -6.20
C GLU A 380 6.68 -17.26 -5.31
N ASN A 381 6.69 -18.48 -4.77
CA ASN A 381 7.83 -19.05 -4.05
C ASN A 381 8.41 -20.22 -4.85
N ASN A 382 9.67 -20.09 -5.30
CA ASN A 382 10.34 -21.05 -6.18
C ASN A 382 9.52 -21.42 -7.44
N GLY A 383 8.74 -20.46 -7.95
CA GLY A 383 7.88 -20.64 -9.13
C GLY A 383 6.51 -21.26 -8.84
N ASN A 384 6.21 -21.63 -7.59
CA ASN A 384 4.88 -22.06 -7.19
C ASN A 384 4.05 -20.87 -6.66
N PRO A 385 2.73 -20.85 -6.87
CA PRO A 385 1.85 -19.83 -6.29
C PRO A 385 1.92 -19.81 -4.75
N ASP A 386 2.08 -18.63 -4.15
CA ASP A 386 1.89 -18.39 -2.72
C ASP A 386 0.60 -17.57 -2.54
N LEU A 387 -0.52 -18.27 -2.34
CA LEU A 387 -1.85 -17.66 -2.30
C LEU A 387 -2.12 -16.88 -0.99
N ASP A 388 -1.40 -17.21 0.09
CA ASP A 388 -1.54 -16.55 1.39
C ASP A 388 -0.81 -15.19 1.40
N LYS A 389 0.28 -15.08 0.62
CA LYS A 389 1.01 -13.81 0.45
C LYS A 389 0.58 -13.02 -0.78
N SER A 390 -0.09 -13.63 -1.75
CA SER A 390 -0.69 -12.92 -2.88
C SER A 390 -1.86 -12.05 -2.42
N VAL A 391 -1.91 -10.83 -2.91
CA VAL A 391 -2.78 -9.77 -2.38
C VAL A 391 -3.89 -9.45 -3.37
N PHE A 392 -5.15 -9.56 -2.92
CA PHE A 392 -6.30 -8.95 -3.57
C PHE A 392 -6.66 -7.66 -2.83
N SER A 393 -6.73 -6.54 -3.54
CA SER A 393 -6.83 -5.20 -2.95
C SER A 393 -8.03 -4.46 -3.51
N VAL A 394 -8.77 -3.80 -2.63
CA VAL A 394 -9.75 -2.77 -3.01
C VAL A 394 -9.29 -1.43 -2.46
N MET A 395 -9.30 -0.41 -3.31
CA MET A 395 -8.66 0.88 -3.03
C MET A 395 -9.66 2.01 -3.23
N ALA A 396 -9.43 3.13 -2.55
CA ALA A 396 -10.30 4.29 -2.65
C ALA A 396 -9.53 5.59 -2.55
N MET A 397 -10.08 6.63 -3.17
CA MET A 397 -9.86 8.02 -2.78
C MET A 397 -10.95 8.44 -1.82
N VAL A 398 -10.62 9.34 -0.90
CA VAL A 398 -11.54 9.94 0.06
C VAL A 398 -11.62 11.45 -0.18
N GLU A 399 -12.66 12.09 0.37
CA GLU A 399 -12.87 13.55 0.27
C GLU A 399 -12.87 14.11 -1.17
N ASN A 400 -13.29 13.32 -2.16
CA ASN A 400 -13.30 13.69 -3.57
C ASN A 400 -11.91 14.06 -4.12
N ARG A 401 -10.85 13.58 -3.49
CA ARG A 401 -9.50 13.73 -4.04
C ARG A 401 -9.39 13.02 -5.38
N LYS A 402 -8.71 13.66 -6.31
CA LYS A 402 -8.44 13.11 -7.63
C LYS A 402 -7.13 12.35 -7.60
N ASN A 403 -7.16 11.13 -8.12
CA ASN A 403 -5.97 10.43 -8.56
C ASN A 403 -5.84 10.67 -10.07
N GLU A 404 -4.91 11.55 -10.48
CA GLU A 404 -4.73 11.93 -11.89
C GLU A 404 -4.21 10.76 -12.74
N PHE A 405 -3.56 9.77 -12.11
CA PHE A 405 -2.99 8.59 -12.77
C PHE A 405 -3.36 7.34 -11.97
N PRO A 406 -4.63 6.90 -11.99
CA PRO A 406 -5.06 5.75 -11.21
C PRO A 406 -4.34 4.48 -11.69
N GLN A 407 -3.58 3.86 -10.79
CA GLN A 407 -2.86 2.62 -11.08
C GLN A 407 -3.52 1.45 -10.35
N HIS A 408 -3.58 0.29 -11.00
CA HIS A 408 -3.99 -0.96 -10.35
C HIS A 408 -2.85 -1.61 -9.56
N THR A 409 -1.69 -0.99 -9.47
CA THR A 409 -0.53 -1.53 -8.76
C THR A 409 -0.84 -1.72 -7.29
N VAL A 410 -0.56 -2.93 -6.79
CA VAL A 410 -0.68 -3.29 -5.39
C VAL A 410 0.68 -3.68 -4.86
N ASP A 411 1.00 -3.26 -3.65
CA ASP A 411 2.22 -3.69 -2.98
C ASP A 411 2.05 -5.11 -2.41
N ALA A 412 2.69 -6.08 -3.05
CA ALA A 412 2.64 -7.49 -2.66
C ALA A 412 3.15 -7.74 -1.22
N ARG A 413 3.88 -6.79 -0.63
CA ARG A 413 4.49 -6.93 0.70
C ARG A 413 3.51 -6.64 1.85
N LEU A 414 2.30 -6.12 1.56
CA LEU A 414 1.32 -5.72 2.58
C LEU A 414 0.98 -6.85 3.56
N LEU A 415 0.53 -8.00 3.07
CA LEU A 415 0.16 -9.16 3.90
C LEU A 415 1.39 -9.82 4.55
N HIS A 416 2.56 -9.74 3.90
CA HIS A 416 3.81 -10.19 4.50
C HIS A 416 4.20 -9.33 5.70
N ALA A 417 4.07 -8.00 5.60
CA ALA A 417 4.46 -7.05 6.65
C ALA A 417 3.65 -7.20 7.94
N VAL A 418 2.38 -7.61 7.85
CA VAL A 418 1.51 -7.86 9.02
C VAL A 418 1.42 -9.32 9.42
N ASN A 419 1.93 -10.24 8.59
CA ASN A 419 1.80 -11.68 8.72
C ASN A 419 0.37 -12.14 9.08
N ASN A 420 -0.61 -11.66 8.32
CA ASN A 420 -2.04 -11.86 8.54
C ASN A 420 -2.76 -12.06 7.19
N GLU A 421 -4.01 -12.53 7.21
CA GLU A 421 -4.80 -12.80 6.00
C GLU A 421 -5.50 -11.55 5.42
N SER A 422 -5.57 -10.47 6.19
CA SER A 422 -6.15 -9.19 5.76
C SER A 422 -5.44 -8.00 6.40
N ALA A 423 -5.46 -6.87 5.71
CA ALA A 423 -4.92 -5.61 6.22
C ALA A 423 -5.65 -4.40 5.65
N PHE A 424 -5.62 -3.29 6.37
CA PHE A 424 -6.10 -1.98 5.92
C PHE A 424 -4.97 -0.95 6.02
N GLY A 425 -4.74 -0.22 4.95
CA GLY A 425 -3.70 0.81 4.84
C GLY A 425 -4.29 2.21 4.64
N ILE A 426 -3.66 3.21 5.25
CA ILE A 426 -3.91 4.64 5.03
C ILE A 426 -2.61 5.32 4.59
N ASP A 427 -2.68 6.16 3.56
CA ASP A 427 -1.52 6.94 3.11
C ASP A 427 -1.04 7.93 4.20
N MET A 428 0.28 7.99 4.41
CA MET A 428 0.88 8.75 5.52
C MET A 428 0.57 10.25 5.50
N PRO A 429 0.69 10.97 4.36
CA PRO A 429 0.25 12.36 4.25
C PRO A 429 -1.18 12.62 4.74
N ILE A 430 -2.13 11.72 4.45
CA ILE A 430 -3.51 11.83 4.93
C ILE A 430 -3.56 11.62 6.42
N PHE A 431 -2.89 10.57 6.90
CA PHE A 431 -2.81 10.29 8.33
C PHE A 431 -2.26 11.49 9.08
N VAL A 432 -1.16 12.11 8.64
CA VAL A 432 -0.62 13.33 9.25
C VAL A 432 -1.63 14.48 9.21
N ASP A 433 -2.25 14.71 8.05
CA ASP A 433 -3.20 15.80 7.86
C ASP A 433 -4.44 15.68 8.77
N LYS A 434 -5.06 14.50 8.81
CA LYS A 434 -6.34 14.30 9.48
C LYS A 434 -6.19 13.90 10.95
N PHE A 435 -5.16 13.13 11.28
CA PHE A 435 -4.92 12.65 12.64
C PHE A 435 -4.09 13.64 13.45
N LEU A 436 -2.98 14.17 12.92
CA LEU A 436 -2.05 15.00 13.72
C LEU A 436 -2.40 16.47 13.77
N THR A 437 -3.04 17.03 12.75
CA THR A 437 -3.44 18.44 12.76
C THR A 437 -4.40 18.74 13.91
N GLN A 438 -5.34 17.84 14.18
CA GLN A 438 -6.24 17.97 15.34
C GLN A 438 -5.47 17.94 16.67
N GLY A 439 -4.39 17.18 16.73
CA GLY A 439 -3.50 17.11 17.89
C GLY A 439 -2.85 18.43 18.26
N LEU A 440 -2.67 19.37 17.32
CA LEU A 440 -2.09 20.69 17.61
C LEU A 440 -2.91 21.49 18.63
N ASN A 441 -4.24 21.35 18.61
CA ASN A 441 -5.12 21.96 19.60
C ASN A 441 -4.81 21.46 21.01
N VAL A 442 -4.60 20.14 21.14
CA VAL A 442 -4.25 19.50 22.42
C VAL A 442 -2.85 19.93 22.87
N MET A 443 -1.90 20.06 21.93
CA MET A 443 -0.52 20.44 22.22
C MET A 443 -0.40 21.83 22.85
N GLN A 444 -1.24 22.79 22.44
CA GLN A 444 -1.26 24.18 22.94
C GLN A 444 0.10 24.90 22.85
N VAL A 445 0.83 24.63 21.76
CA VAL A 445 2.14 25.24 21.45
C VAL A 445 2.03 26.52 20.62
N GLY A 446 0.87 26.71 19.98
CA GLY A 446 0.51 27.84 19.12
C GLY A 446 -0.93 27.65 18.64
N THR A 447 -1.45 28.63 17.92
CA THR A 447 -2.75 28.52 17.25
C THR A 447 -2.62 27.71 15.95
N PRO A 448 -3.65 26.95 15.53
CA PRO A 448 -3.58 26.11 14.32
C PRO A 448 -3.12 26.84 13.05
N ASP A 449 -3.52 28.11 12.87
CA ASP A 449 -3.20 28.90 11.69
C ASP A 449 -1.70 29.24 11.57
N GLU A 450 -0.97 29.20 12.69
CA GLU A 450 0.48 29.39 12.73
C GLU A 450 1.25 28.18 12.18
N PHE A 451 0.58 27.08 11.82
CA PHE A 451 1.21 25.86 11.32
C PHE A 451 0.90 25.57 9.85
N GLU A 452 1.87 24.99 9.15
CA GLU A 452 1.78 24.49 7.76
C GLU A 452 2.26 23.04 7.67
N LYS A 453 1.75 22.32 6.67
CA LYS A 453 2.31 21.02 6.29
C LYS A 453 3.54 21.20 5.41
N THR A 454 4.51 20.31 5.53
CA THR A 454 5.63 20.23 4.59
C THR A 454 5.16 19.76 3.21
N ASN A 455 5.93 20.03 2.16
CA ASN A 455 5.56 19.68 0.78
C ASN A 455 5.29 18.19 0.56
N ASN A 456 5.96 17.31 1.32
CA ASN A 456 5.72 15.86 1.28
C ASN A 456 4.56 15.40 2.17
N GLY A 457 3.91 16.31 2.90
CA GLY A 457 2.79 16.01 3.80
C GLY A 457 3.14 15.25 5.08
N LEU A 458 4.41 14.91 5.32
CA LEU A 458 4.81 14.04 6.44
C LEU A 458 5.04 14.79 7.76
N PHE A 459 5.10 16.12 7.73
CA PHE A 459 5.29 16.95 8.92
C PHE A 459 4.37 18.16 8.91
N ILE A 460 3.99 18.59 10.11
CA ILE A 460 3.40 19.89 10.40
C ILE A 460 4.46 20.73 11.11
N GLN A 461 4.65 21.98 10.67
CA GLN A 461 5.66 22.89 11.18
C GLN A 461 5.12 24.31 11.37
N ASN A 462 5.74 25.10 12.24
CA ASN A 462 5.33 26.50 12.42
C ASN A 462 5.76 27.38 11.23
N LYS A 463 4.83 28.18 10.69
CA LYS A 463 5.06 29.18 9.62
C LYS A 463 5.80 30.41 10.14
N ASN A 464 5.39 30.86 11.33
CA ASN A 464 5.85 32.10 11.94
C ASN A 464 6.65 31.81 13.21
N LYS A 465 7.36 32.83 13.71
CA LYS A 465 7.99 32.77 15.02
C LYS A 465 6.90 32.68 16.09
N ILE A 466 6.94 31.65 16.93
CA ILE A 466 5.94 31.41 17.99
C ILE A 466 6.57 31.58 19.37
N LYS A 467 5.81 32.15 20.31
CA LYS A 467 6.19 32.20 21.72
C LYS A 467 6.01 30.82 22.32
N PHE A 468 7.12 30.13 22.57
CA PHE A 468 7.07 28.85 23.25
C PHE A 468 6.58 29.02 24.68
N GLY A 469 6.96 30.06 25.42
CA GLY A 469 6.36 30.33 26.73
C GLY A 469 7.15 31.32 27.57
N ASN A 470 6.58 31.77 28.68
CA ASN A 470 7.27 32.59 29.66
C ASN A 470 7.96 31.69 30.70
N ILE A 471 9.30 31.59 30.60
CA ILE A 471 10.09 30.59 31.31
C ILE A 471 10.92 31.19 32.45
N GLN A 472 10.96 30.50 33.58
CA GLN A 472 11.78 30.89 34.72
C GLN A 472 13.27 30.67 34.41
N VAL A 473 14.07 31.73 34.53
CA VAL A 473 15.53 31.71 34.30
C VAL A 473 16.34 31.87 35.59
N SER A 474 15.72 32.39 36.65
CA SER A 474 16.22 32.38 38.05
C SER A 474 15.04 32.48 39.03
N GLU A 475 15.30 32.37 40.34
CA GLU A 475 14.28 32.27 41.41
C GLU A 475 13.10 33.26 41.24
N ASP A 476 13.36 34.53 40.88
CA ASP A 476 12.32 35.53 40.63
C ASP A 476 12.36 36.17 39.22
N LYS A 477 12.96 35.51 38.24
CA LYS A 477 13.11 36.07 36.88
C LYS A 477 12.53 35.16 35.82
N TYR A 478 11.73 35.73 34.94
CA TYR A 478 11.12 35.05 33.80
C TYR A 478 11.45 35.77 32.50
N GLU A 479 11.62 35.00 31.44
CA GLU A 479 11.97 35.47 30.10
C GLU A 479 11.14 34.73 29.06
N ASP A 480 10.86 35.37 27.93
CA ASP A 480 10.12 34.73 26.87
C ASP A 480 11.03 33.79 26.06
N ALA A 481 10.59 32.54 25.92
CA ALA A 481 11.20 31.56 25.04
C ALA A 481 10.46 31.53 23.70
N TRP A 482 11.23 31.37 22.61
CA TRP A 482 10.74 31.47 21.25
C TRP A 482 11.23 30.34 20.35
N ILE A 483 10.41 29.97 19.39
CA ILE A 483 10.74 29.04 18.30
C ILE A 483 10.61 29.81 16.99
N ASP A 484 11.70 29.88 16.23
CA ASP A 484 11.72 30.53 14.92
C ASP A 484 10.96 29.70 13.86
N PRO A 485 10.59 30.28 12.69
CA PRO A 485 9.89 29.57 11.63
C PRO A 485 10.54 28.22 11.27
N LYS A 486 9.70 27.19 11.07
CA LYS A 486 10.07 25.83 10.64
C LYS A 486 10.91 25.04 11.65
N LYS A 487 10.92 25.47 12.91
CA LYS A 487 11.73 24.88 13.98
C LYS A 487 10.93 24.06 14.99
N PHE A 488 9.60 24.17 14.99
CA PHE A 488 8.71 23.15 15.56
C PHE A 488 8.29 22.19 14.45
N LYS A 489 8.37 20.88 14.68
CA LYS A 489 7.90 19.85 13.75
C LYS A 489 7.18 18.72 14.50
N LEU A 490 5.99 18.37 14.02
CA LEU A 490 5.21 17.22 14.47
C LEU A 490 4.86 16.38 13.25
N GLY A 491 5.24 15.10 13.21
CA GLY A 491 5.02 14.31 11.99
C GLY A 491 5.63 12.92 12.03
N ILE A 492 6.01 12.41 10.87
CA ILE A 492 6.54 11.06 10.68
C ILE A 492 7.90 11.11 10.00
N SER A 493 8.87 10.37 10.54
CA SER A 493 10.16 10.11 9.88
C SER A 493 10.65 8.72 10.23
N ASN A 494 11.17 8.00 9.23
CA ASN A 494 11.65 6.62 9.37
C ASN A 494 10.63 5.71 10.06
N ASN A 495 9.37 5.77 9.64
CA ASN A 495 8.27 4.96 10.19
C ASN A 495 8.04 5.16 11.69
N GLN A 496 8.39 6.33 12.22
CA GLN A 496 8.18 6.72 13.61
C GLN A 496 7.50 8.07 13.67
N MET A 497 6.65 8.25 14.67
CA MET A 497 6.11 9.56 15.01
C MET A 497 7.20 10.40 15.66
N VAL A 498 7.30 11.68 15.32
CA VAL A 498 8.37 12.56 15.74
C VAL A 498 7.81 13.88 16.23
N LEU A 499 8.29 14.29 17.41
CA LEU A 499 8.26 15.67 17.86
C LEU A 499 9.70 16.21 17.81
N ASP A 500 9.91 17.29 17.07
CA ASP A 500 11.20 17.97 16.92
C ASP A 500 11.03 19.46 17.21
N ILE A 501 11.75 19.97 18.21
CA ILE A 501 11.85 21.38 18.54
C ILE A 501 13.32 21.74 18.39
N GLU A 502 13.63 22.41 17.29
CA GLU A 502 14.96 22.93 16.98
C GLU A 502 15.10 24.35 17.52
N ASP A 503 16.29 24.69 18.00
CA ASP A 503 16.72 26.05 18.34
C ASP A 503 15.70 26.86 19.17
N LEU A 504 15.23 26.24 20.25
CA LEU A 504 14.43 26.95 21.25
C LEU A 504 15.32 27.99 21.95
N THR A 505 14.96 29.26 21.83
CA THR A 505 15.80 30.38 22.27
C THR A 505 15.17 31.21 23.38
N TRP A 506 15.99 31.68 24.32
CA TRP A 506 15.59 32.65 25.34
C TRP A 506 16.80 33.38 25.92
N GLN A 507 16.56 34.50 26.62
CA GLN A 507 17.62 35.20 27.34
C GLN A 507 17.87 34.52 28.70
N GLN A 508 18.96 33.77 28.81
CA GLN A 508 19.21 32.92 29.97
C GLN A 508 19.75 33.70 31.16
N ALA A 509 20.87 34.40 31.00
CA ALA A 509 21.43 35.28 32.04
C ALA A 509 22.55 36.17 31.48
N ARG A 510 22.64 37.43 31.96
CA ARG A 510 23.80 38.32 31.72
C ARG A 510 24.26 38.39 30.24
N GLY A 511 23.32 38.41 29.30
CA GLY A 511 23.60 38.46 27.85
C GLY A 511 23.76 37.11 27.16
N ILE A 512 23.78 35.99 27.90
CA ILE A 512 23.82 34.64 27.34
C ILE A 512 22.45 34.29 26.77
N ILE A 513 22.43 33.86 25.51
CA ILE A 513 21.24 33.30 24.86
C ILE A 513 21.31 31.78 25.00
N GLY A 514 20.26 31.19 25.57
CA GLY A 514 20.11 29.75 25.64
C GLY A 514 19.61 29.21 24.31
N HIS A 515 20.19 28.10 23.84
CA HIS A 515 19.76 27.38 22.64
C HIS A 515 19.54 25.91 23.00
N VAL A 516 18.33 25.40 22.83
CA VAL A 516 17.97 24.00 23.13
C VAL A 516 17.31 23.34 21.93
N ASN A 517 17.78 22.14 21.61
CA ASN A 517 17.05 21.21 20.76
C ASN A 517 16.42 20.10 21.61
N TYR A 518 15.16 19.78 21.34
CA TYR A 518 14.45 18.63 21.90
C TYR A 518 13.91 17.79 20.76
N LYS A 519 14.20 16.48 20.77
CA LYS A 519 13.73 15.55 19.75
C LYS A 519 13.33 14.23 20.40
N GLN A 520 12.14 13.76 20.08
CA GLN A 520 11.61 12.49 20.57
C GLN A 520 10.96 11.70 19.44
N HIS A 521 11.28 10.41 19.39
CA HIS A 521 10.67 9.46 18.46
C HIS A 521 9.76 8.51 19.22
N TYR A 522 8.62 8.18 18.61
CA TYR A 522 7.67 7.20 19.12
C TYR A 522 7.36 6.17 18.04
N THR A 523 7.38 4.90 18.42
CA THR A 523 6.80 3.82 17.63
C THR A 523 5.36 3.64 18.08
N LEU A 524 4.47 3.55 17.10
CA LEU A 524 3.06 3.28 17.30
C LEU A 524 2.82 1.77 17.25
N ASN A 525 2.28 1.19 18.32
CA ASN A 525 2.00 -0.24 18.42
C ASN A 525 0.66 -0.49 19.16
N LEU A 526 0.03 -1.61 18.85
CA LEU A 526 -1.07 -2.15 19.66
C LEU A 526 -0.50 -2.91 20.87
N LYS A 527 -1.11 -2.70 22.03
CA LYS A 527 -0.84 -3.48 23.25
C LYS A 527 -2.11 -4.19 23.72
N SER A 528 -1.89 -5.39 24.22
CA SER A 528 -2.88 -6.23 24.89
C SER A 528 -2.22 -6.85 26.12
N GLY A 529 -2.96 -7.07 27.20
CA GLY A 529 -2.42 -7.65 28.42
C GLY A 529 -3.30 -7.41 29.64
N ILE A 530 -2.69 -7.47 30.81
CA ILE A 530 -3.30 -7.14 32.10
C ILE A 530 -2.64 -5.86 32.61
N ASP A 531 -3.44 -4.86 32.94
CA ASP A 531 -2.94 -3.57 33.42
C ASP A 531 -2.65 -3.56 34.93
N LYS A 532 -2.22 -2.41 35.49
CA LYS A 532 -1.91 -2.30 36.93
C LYS A 532 -3.12 -2.50 37.85
N LEU A 533 -4.35 -2.46 37.32
CA LEU A 533 -5.57 -2.74 38.07
C LEU A 533 -5.94 -4.23 38.07
N GLY A 534 -5.15 -5.07 37.39
CA GLY A 534 -5.46 -6.48 37.21
C GLY A 534 -6.55 -6.72 36.17
N LYS A 535 -6.87 -5.73 35.32
CA LYS A 535 -7.90 -5.85 34.28
C LYS A 535 -7.28 -6.16 32.93
N GLU A 536 -7.91 -7.06 32.19
CA GLU A 536 -7.54 -7.35 30.82
C GLU A 536 -7.90 -6.18 29.89
N TYR A 537 -7.03 -5.94 28.92
CA TYR A 537 -7.24 -4.99 27.83
C TYR A 537 -6.67 -5.56 26.54
N LYS A 538 -7.23 -5.15 25.39
CA LYS A 538 -6.84 -5.66 24.08
C LYS A 538 -6.79 -4.54 23.05
N ASN A 539 -5.80 -4.59 22.16
CA ASN A 539 -5.66 -3.72 20.99
C ASN A 539 -5.75 -2.22 21.33
N VAL A 540 -5.17 -1.82 22.45
CA VAL A 540 -5.06 -0.42 22.83
C VAL A 540 -3.83 0.16 22.14
N LEU A 541 -4.02 1.26 21.42
CA LEU A 541 -2.93 1.98 20.76
C LEU A 541 -2.12 2.71 21.83
N VAL A 542 -0.85 2.36 22.00
CA VAL A 542 0.04 2.94 23.02
C VAL A 542 1.33 3.41 22.35
N PRO A 543 1.76 4.67 22.57
CA PRO A 543 2.99 5.16 21.98
C PRO A 543 4.15 4.62 22.81
N THR A 544 5.15 4.07 22.14
CA THR A 544 6.38 3.62 22.81
C THR A 544 7.53 4.48 22.36
N GLU A 545 8.22 5.12 23.31
CA GLU A 545 9.44 5.89 23.02
C GLU A 545 10.47 5.00 22.33
N ALA A 546 10.90 5.39 21.14
CA ALA A 546 11.80 4.60 20.32
C ALA A 546 13.29 4.84 20.66
N ASN A 547 13.58 5.98 21.26
CA ASN A 547 14.91 6.36 21.71
C ASN A 547 14.84 7.24 22.97
N ASP A 548 15.97 7.34 23.66
CA ASP A 548 16.08 8.21 24.83
C ASP A 548 15.97 9.69 24.38
N PRO A 549 15.18 10.52 25.06
CA PRO A 549 15.15 11.96 24.79
C PRO A 549 16.55 12.55 24.97
N THR A 550 16.93 13.40 24.02
CA THR A 550 18.20 14.12 24.05
C THR A 550 17.98 15.62 24.13
N LEU A 551 18.80 16.28 24.94
CA LEU A 551 18.89 17.73 24.97
C LEU A 551 20.23 18.17 24.40
N THR A 552 20.18 19.01 23.39
CA THR A 552 21.39 19.61 22.83
C THR A 552 21.47 21.07 23.23
N PHE A 553 22.50 21.42 23.99
CA PHE A 553 22.81 22.79 24.38
C PHE A 553 23.96 23.31 23.53
N THR A 554 23.82 24.51 22.99
CA THR A 554 24.86 25.16 22.18
C THR A 554 25.12 26.56 22.69
N TYR A 555 26.40 26.90 22.82
CA TYR A 555 26.85 28.23 23.25
C TYR A 555 27.97 28.73 22.34
N THR A 556 28.16 30.05 22.29
CA THR A 556 29.31 30.63 21.60
C THR A 556 30.61 30.24 22.31
N LEU A 557 31.69 30.10 21.55
CA LEU A 557 33.01 29.79 22.11
C LEU A 557 33.49 30.90 23.06
N GLU A 558 33.11 32.15 22.78
CA GLU A 558 33.41 33.30 23.64
C GLU A 558 32.72 33.19 25.01
N ASP A 559 31.40 32.94 25.01
CA ASP A 559 30.64 32.75 26.25
C ASP A 559 31.17 31.58 27.07
N TRP A 560 31.51 30.48 26.39
CA TRP A 560 32.09 29.29 27.02
C TRP A 560 33.40 29.64 27.75
N TYR A 561 34.34 30.33 27.09
CA TYR A 561 35.62 30.68 27.73
C TYR A 561 35.48 31.66 28.88
N GLN A 562 34.54 32.60 28.78
CA GLN A 562 34.34 33.58 29.84
C GLN A 562 33.56 33.00 31.04
N ARG A 563 32.71 31.99 30.83
CA ARG A 563 31.64 31.61 31.78
C ARG A 563 31.39 30.11 31.89
N GLU A 564 32.39 29.28 31.61
CA GLU A 564 32.30 27.80 31.62
C GLU A 564 31.52 27.24 32.83
N GLN A 565 31.95 27.58 34.06
CA GLN A 565 31.32 27.04 35.28
C GLN A 565 29.84 27.40 35.37
N MET A 566 29.51 28.65 35.07
CA MET A 566 28.12 29.13 35.06
C MET A 566 27.31 28.40 33.99
N ILE A 567 27.85 28.19 32.79
CA ILE A 567 27.18 27.45 31.72
C ILE A 567 26.95 26.00 32.13
N VAL A 568 27.95 25.34 32.71
CA VAL A 568 27.83 23.96 33.20
C VAL A 568 26.76 23.87 34.28
N GLU A 569 26.78 24.74 35.28
CA GLU A 569 25.76 24.76 36.34
C GLU A 569 24.35 24.94 35.78
N ILE A 570 24.19 25.83 34.81
CA ILE A 570 22.88 26.05 34.21
C ILE A 570 22.44 24.82 33.41
N VAL A 571 23.29 24.25 32.56
CA VAL A 571 22.96 23.03 31.80
C VAL A 571 22.66 21.85 32.73
N VAL A 572 23.35 21.75 33.87
CA VAL A 572 23.10 20.71 34.88
C VAL A 572 21.75 20.90 35.54
N GLY A 573 21.47 22.10 36.03
CA GLY A 573 20.17 22.42 36.62
C GLY A 573 19.04 22.14 35.65
N MET A 574 19.24 22.53 34.38
CA MET A 574 18.32 22.27 33.29
C MET A 574 18.11 20.77 33.05
N ALA A 575 19.15 20.02 32.72
CA ALA A 575 19.04 18.61 32.38
C ALA A 575 18.47 17.76 33.54
N LEU A 576 18.86 18.04 34.79
CA LEU A 576 18.31 17.36 35.97
C LEU A 576 16.82 17.67 36.15
N SER A 577 16.42 18.92 35.99
CA SER A 577 15.00 19.29 36.11
C SER A 577 14.15 18.68 34.98
N VAL A 578 14.70 18.49 33.77
CA VAL A 578 13.99 17.72 32.72
C VAL A 578 13.84 16.26 33.10
N ALA A 579 14.90 15.67 33.63
CA ALA A 579 14.93 14.24 33.90
C ALA A 579 14.07 13.84 35.12
N THR A 580 13.84 14.77 36.05
CA THR A 580 13.25 14.46 37.38
C THR A 580 12.00 15.27 37.73
N GLY A 581 11.78 16.41 37.06
CA GLY A 581 10.74 17.38 37.39
C GLY A 581 10.97 18.20 38.66
N ILE A 582 12.14 18.13 39.31
CA ILE A 582 12.47 18.88 40.54
C ILE A 582 13.68 19.81 40.30
N LEU A 583 13.71 20.95 40.99
CA LEU A 583 14.89 21.82 41.07
C LEU A 583 15.89 21.30 42.12
N PHE A 584 17.14 21.10 41.71
CA PHE A 584 18.23 20.73 42.61
C PHE A 584 19.08 21.93 42.97
N SER A 585 19.44 22.04 44.26
CA SER A 585 20.46 23.01 44.67
C SER A 585 21.83 22.61 44.13
N ALA A 586 22.63 23.60 43.75
CA ALA A 586 23.99 23.40 43.21
C ALA A 586 24.93 22.66 44.21
N VAL A 587 24.60 22.71 45.50
CA VAL A 587 25.36 22.04 46.56
C VAL A 587 24.99 20.57 46.77
N SER A 588 23.88 20.09 46.19
CA SER A 588 23.42 18.70 46.36
C SER A 588 24.37 17.68 45.72
N SER A 589 24.46 16.48 46.31
CA SER A 589 25.29 15.39 45.77
C SER A 589 24.84 14.97 44.36
N THR A 590 23.53 14.96 44.11
CA THR A 590 22.92 14.73 42.79
C THR A 590 23.39 15.75 41.77
N PHE A 591 23.34 17.05 42.10
CA PHE A 591 23.79 18.11 41.20
C PHE A 591 25.28 17.98 40.88
N ARG A 592 26.13 17.69 41.88
CA ARG A 592 27.56 17.49 41.65
C ARG A 592 27.85 16.28 40.76
N ALA A 593 27.13 15.17 40.96
CA ALA A 593 27.26 13.98 40.13
C ALA A 593 26.85 14.25 38.68
N ALA A 594 25.74 14.95 38.47
CA ALA A 594 25.30 15.41 37.15
C ALA A 594 26.30 16.37 36.52
N SER A 595 26.82 17.34 37.29
CA SER A 595 27.82 18.31 36.83
C SER A 595 29.08 17.64 36.33
N LYS A 596 29.58 16.62 37.04
CA LYS A 596 30.75 15.86 36.60
C LYS A 596 30.50 15.14 35.28
N TYR A 597 29.30 14.56 35.10
CA TYR A 597 28.92 13.90 33.86
C TYR A 597 28.79 14.91 32.70
N ILE A 598 28.00 15.97 32.89
CA ILE A 598 27.67 16.96 31.87
C ILE A 598 28.90 17.77 31.43
N GLN A 599 29.80 18.13 32.36
CA GLN A 599 31.03 18.85 32.01
C GLN A 599 31.86 18.05 30.99
N GLY A 600 31.88 16.72 31.08
CA GLY A 600 32.56 15.84 30.13
C GLY A 600 31.92 15.75 28.75
N LEU A 601 30.71 16.27 28.56
CA LEU A 601 29.97 16.21 27.29
C LEU A 601 30.22 17.41 26.38
N PHE A 602 30.71 18.52 26.91
CA PHE A 602 30.98 19.72 26.12
C PHE A 602 32.13 19.50 25.15
N LYS A 603 31.87 19.73 23.87
CA LYS A 603 32.86 19.61 22.79
C LYS A 603 32.78 20.82 21.87
N LYS A 604 33.94 21.29 21.41
CA LYS A 604 34.01 22.32 20.36
C LYS A 604 33.44 21.75 19.06
N VAL A 605 32.57 22.51 18.39
CA VAL A 605 31.97 22.13 17.09
C VAL A 605 32.22 23.27 16.10
N GLY A 606 32.93 22.97 15.02
CA GLY A 606 33.38 23.98 14.06
C GLY A 606 34.31 25.03 14.70
N ASN A 607 34.29 26.24 14.15
CA ASN A 607 35.24 27.29 14.55
C ASN A 607 34.75 28.20 15.69
N GLY A 608 33.47 28.16 16.06
CA GLY A 608 32.88 29.19 16.95
C GLY A 608 31.90 28.72 18.02
N LEU A 609 31.63 27.42 18.17
CA LEU A 609 30.60 26.92 19.10
C LEU A 609 31.13 25.82 20.02
N VAL A 610 30.52 25.71 21.20
CA VAL A 610 30.65 24.57 22.10
C VAL A 610 29.28 23.94 22.29
N ARG A 611 29.22 22.61 22.21
CA ARG A 611 27.98 21.82 22.26
C ARG A 611 28.06 20.75 23.33
N ALA A 612 27.00 20.60 24.12
CA ALA A 612 26.76 19.43 24.97
C ALA A 612 25.50 18.70 24.48
N VAL A 613 25.59 17.37 24.35
CA VAL A 613 24.44 16.50 24.03
C VAL A 613 24.20 15.62 25.24
N VAL A 614 23.11 15.86 25.95
CA VAL A 614 22.77 15.17 27.19
C VAL A 614 21.70 14.12 26.91
N SER A 615 21.99 12.85 27.18
CA SER A 615 20.98 11.79 27.26
C SER A 615 20.33 11.83 28.64
N LEU A 616 19.00 11.99 28.69
CA LEU A 616 18.30 12.07 29.97
C LEU A 616 18.36 10.74 30.75
N ARG A 617 18.28 9.61 30.05
CA ARG A 617 18.37 8.29 30.68
C ARG A 617 19.75 8.02 31.24
N GLU A 618 20.80 8.37 30.47
CA GLU A 618 22.17 8.21 30.95
C GLU A 618 22.39 9.11 32.17
N LEU A 619 21.99 10.38 32.11
CA LEU A 619 22.04 11.30 33.24
C LEU A 619 21.38 10.68 34.49
N MET A 620 20.15 10.19 34.37
CA MET A 620 19.43 9.54 35.47
C MET A 620 20.15 8.32 36.03
N SER A 621 20.72 7.48 35.15
CA SER A 621 21.53 6.33 35.58
C SER A 621 22.78 6.74 36.36
N LYS A 622 23.40 7.89 36.02
CA LYS A 622 24.59 8.39 36.71
C LYS A 622 24.27 9.01 38.06
N VAL A 623 23.08 9.58 38.22
CA VAL A 623 22.67 10.24 39.47
C VAL A 623 21.81 9.38 40.38
N GLY A 624 21.34 8.21 39.91
CA GLY A 624 20.54 7.26 40.69
C GLY A 624 19.16 7.77 41.08
N VAL A 625 18.66 8.78 40.37
CA VAL A 625 17.37 9.42 40.66
C VAL A 625 16.28 8.73 39.85
N LYS A 626 15.11 8.54 40.45
CA LYS A 626 13.86 8.22 39.75
C LYS A 626 13.01 9.48 39.69
N ALA A 627 12.22 9.65 38.64
CA ALA A 627 11.18 10.67 38.63
C ALA A 627 10.33 10.54 39.90
N SER A 628 10.10 11.64 40.63
CA SER A 628 9.28 11.58 41.83
C SER A 628 7.80 11.51 41.45
N GLN A 629 7.00 10.82 42.25
CA GLN A 629 5.55 10.79 42.05
C GLN A 629 4.93 12.18 42.17
N GLU A 630 5.51 13.06 42.99
CA GLU A 630 5.10 14.46 43.14
C GLU A 630 5.26 15.24 41.84
N ALA A 631 6.40 15.11 41.16
CA ALA A 631 6.63 15.78 39.87
C ALA A 631 5.67 15.26 38.78
N ILE A 632 5.37 13.95 38.79
CA ILE A 632 4.36 13.37 37.89
C ILE A 632 2.98 13.99 38.18
N ASN A 633 2.59 14.08 39.45
CA ASN A 633 1.29 14.64 39.83
C ASN A 633 1.21 16.13 39.47
N GLU A 634 2.24 16.93 39.76
CA GLU A 634 2.28 18.36 39.45
C GLU A 634 2.16 18.61 37.94
N GLY A 635 2.90 17.85 37.13
CA GLY A 635 2.77 17.96 35.68
C GLY A 635 1.35 17.61 35.19
N LEU A 636 0.74 16.58 35.77
CA LEU A 636 -0.62 16.15 35.39
C LEU A 636 -1.64 17.22 35.78
N GLU A 637 -1.50 17.84 36.95
CA GLU A 637 -2.35 18.95 37.39
C GLU A 637 -2.20 20.19 36.51
N LEU A 638 -0.97 20.54 36.11
CA LEU A 638 -0.71 21.64 35.18
C LEU A 638 -1.36 21.37 33.82
N THR A 639 -1.23 20.14 33.33
CA THR A 639 -1.84 19.73 32.07
C THR A 639 -3.37 19.79 32.17
N ALA A 640 -3.95 19.28 33.26
CA ALA A 640 -5.39 19.35 33.53
C ALA A 640 -5.89 20.80 33.53
N ARG A 641 -5.17 21.69 34.21
CA ARG A 641 -5.50 23.12 34.28
C ARG A 641 -5.51 23.75 32.88
N ASN A 642 -4.50 23.48 32.06
CA ASN A 642 -4.41 24.05 30.72
C ASN A 642 -5.47 23.51 29.77
N LEU A 643 -5.82 22.23 29.88
CA LEU A 643 -6.92 21.63 29.14
C LEU A 643 -8.29 22.17 29.58
N SER A 644 -8.47 22.44 30.88
CA SER A 644 -9.74 22.96 31.43
C SER A 644 -10.07 24.41 31.06
N ARG A 645 -9.13 25.13 30.42
CA ARG A 645 -9.36 26.52 29.95
C ARG A 645 -10.32 26.62 28.78
N ALA A 646 -10.67 25.49 28.18
CA ALA A 646 -11.53 25.44 27.02
C ALA A 646 -12.72 24.49 27.29
N SER A 647 -13.87 24.75 26.66
CA SER A 647 -15.06 23.91 26.81
C SER A 647 -15.11 22.75 25.80
N SER A 648 -14.33 22.83 24.72
CA SER A 648 -14.21 21.80 23.68
C SER A 648 -12.75 21.62 23.25
N VAL A 649 -12.44 20.48 22.63
CA VAL A 649 -11.11 20.19 22.08
C VAL A 649 -10.70 21.21 21.03
N SER A 650 -11.60 21.59 20.13
CA SER A 650 -11.34 22.60 19.08
C SER A 650 -10.99 23.97 19.67
N SER A 651 -11.60 24.35 20.79
CA SER A 651 -11.32 25.64 21.46
C SER A 651 -9.98 25.69 22.21
N LEU A 652 -9.30 24.54 22.42
CA LEU A 652 -7.98 24.49 23.06
C LEU A 652 -6.91 25.25 22.26
N GLY A 653 -7.07 25.32 20.93
CA GLY A 653 -6.18 26.05 20.02
C GLY A 653 -6.57 27.52 19.79
N SER A 654 -7.57 28.06 20.50
CA SER A 654 -8.00 29.45 20.34
C SER A 654 -6.94 30.44 20.84
N GLU A 655 -6.89 31.64 20.25
CA GLU A 655 -5.94 32.69 20.62
C GLU A 655 -5.94 32.98 22.13
N GLU A 656 -7.12 33.06 22.76
CA GLU A 656 -7.25 33.33 24.19
C GLU A 656 -6.63 32.22 25.05
N VAL A 657 -6.95 30.96 24.76
CA VAL A 657 -6.43 29.82 25.52
C VAL A 657 -4.92 29.72 25.32
N ILE A 658 -4.44 29.84 24.08
CA ILE A 658 -3.01 29.81 23.77
C ILE A 658 -2.29 30.95 24.50
N TYR A 659 -2.82 32.18 24.48
CA TYR A 659 -2.25 33.32 25.20
C TYR A 659 -2.09 33.03 26.70
N GLN A 660 -3.13 32.47 27.35
CA GLN A 660 -3.05 32.10 28.76
C GLN A 660 -2.01 30.99 29.00
N VAL A 661 -1.91 30.01 28.09
CA VAL A 661 -0.98 28.87 28.22
C VAL A 661 0.46 29.33 28.05
N VAL A 662 0.78 30.13 27.03
CA VAL A 662 2.15 30.62 26.77
C VAL A 662 2.62 31.68 27.75
N ASN A 663 1.73 32.46 28.35
CA ASN A 663 2.11 33.46 29.37
C ASN A 663 2.10 32.92 30.79
N GLN A 664 1.71 31.65 31.01
CA GLN A 664 1.83 31.03 32.33
C GLN A 664 3.31 30.88 32.71
N GLN A 665 3.70 31.62 33.75
CA GLN A 665 5.03 31.56 34.38
C GLN A 665 5.30 30.16 34.93
N ARG A 666 6.35 29.52 34.41
CA ARG A 666 6.79 28.19 34.86
C ARG A 666 8.20 27.90 34.37
N THR A 667 8.79 26.79 34.79
CA THR A 667 10.08 26.36 34.25
C THR A 667 9.93 25.95 32.78
N LEU A 668 10.97 26.16 31.97
CA LEU A 668 11.03 25.66 30.59
C LEU A 668 10.70 24.15 30.51
N TRP A 669 11.02 23.42 31.56
CA TRP A 669 10.96 21.97 31.62
C TRP A 669 9.59 21.42 31.95
N SER A 670 8.84 22.08 32.85
CA SER A 670 7.42 21.75 33.05
C SER A 670 6.62 21.84 31.74
N ARG A 671 7.01 22.78 30.86
CA ARG A 671 6.40 22.95 29.54
C ARG A 671 6.80 21.85 28.56
N ILE A 672 8.09 21.50 28.46
CA ILE A 672 8.55 20.40 27.60
C ILE A 672 7.92 19.07 28.04
N TRP A 673 7.81 18.84 29.35
CA TRP A 673 7.20 17.64 29.90
C TRP A 673 5.71 17.53 29.59
N GLU A 674 4.94 18.60 29.82
CA GLU A 674 3.53 18.66 29.41
C GLU A 674 3.36 18.38 27.91
N ILE A 675 4.19 18.99 27.07
CA ILE A 675 4.19 18.79 25.61
C ILE A 675 4.51 17.33 25.26
N SER A 676 5.47 16.70 25.93
CA SER A 676 5.80 15.28 25.72
C SER A 676 4.62 14.37 26.04
N TRP A 677 3.90 14.61 27.14
CA TRP A 677 2.71 13.84 27.49
C TRP A 677 1.54 14.07 26.55
N LYS A 678 1.27 15.33 26.20
CA LYS A 678 0.28 15.65 25.17
C LYS A 678 0.64 14.99 23.84
N THR A 679 1.93 14.93 23.49
CA THR A 679 2.40 14.24 22.28
C THR A 679 2.10 12.75 22.33
N ALA A 680 2.41 12.08 23.45
CA ALA A 680 2.09 10.68 23.64
C ALA A 680 0.58 10.44 23.48
N LEU A 681 -0.27 11.27 24.10
CA LEU A 681 -1.71 11.19 23.94
C LEU A 681 -2.13 11.41 22.47
N VAL A 682 -1.61 12.45 21.83
CA VAL A 682 -1.91 12.78 20.44
C VAL A 682 -1.51 11.63 19.51
N PHE A 683 -0.42 10.91 19.78
CA PHE A 683 -0.03 9.79 18.93
C PHE A 683 -0.85 8.53 19.18
N SER A 684 -1.52 8.40 20.31
CA SER A 684 -2.14 7.14 20.73
C SER A 684 -3.64 7.15 20.85
N GLN A 685 -4.26 8.30 21.10
CA GLN A 685 -5.67 8.38 21.46
C GLN A 685 -6.43 9.41 20.63
N MET A 686 -5.83 9.95 19.55
CA MET A 686 -6.52 10.96 18.74
C MET A 686 -7.79 10.47 18.09
N VAL A 687 -7.94 9.17 17.83
CA VAL A 687 -9.22 8.61 17.38
C VAL A 687 -10.32 8.91 18.39
N ALA A 688 -10.11 8.55 19.65
CA ALA A 688 -11.09 8.77 20.71
C ALA A 688 -11.30 10.27 20.98
N ILE A 689 -10.26 11.09 20.78
CA ILE A 689 -10.34 12.55 20.93
C ILE A 689 -11.10 13.20 19.76
N ALA A 690 -10.98 12.65 18.56
CA ALA A 690 -11.66 13.10 17.37
C ALA A 690 -13.16 12.77 17.40
N ALA A 691 -13.61 11.83 18.24
CA ALA A 691 -15.02 11.51 18.37
C ALA A 691 -15.83 12.73 18.87
N ALA A 692 -16.94 13.03 18.18
CA ALA A 692 -17.82 14.14 18.48
C ALA A 692 -18.32 14.09 19.94
N GLY A 693 -18.00 15.12 20.71
CA GLY A 693 -18.43 15.25 22.11
C GLY A 693 -17.37 14.95 23.17
N MET A 694 -16.13 14.60 22.80
CA MET A 694 -15.07 14.54 23.81
C MET A 694 -14.80 15.94 24.40
N VAL A 695 -14.81 16.02 25.73
CA VAL A 695 -14.52 17.24 26.48
C VAL A 695 -13.08 17.22 27.01
N PRO A 696 -12.43 18.38 27.23
CA PRO A 696 -11.04 18.42 27.71
C PRO A 696 -10.77 17.67 29.04
N THR A 697 -11.80 17.48 29.87
CA THR A 697 -11.68 16.68 31.09
C THR A 697 -11.47 15.19 30.83
N MET A 698 -11.94 14.65 29.69
CA MET A 698 -11.68 13.27 29.28
C MET A 698 -10.26 13.09 28.74
N ILE A 699 -9.74 14.07 28.00
CA ILE A 699 -8.33 14.12 27.55
C ILE A 699 -7.38 13.98 28.74
N TYR A 700 -7.66 14.74 29.81
CA TYR A 700 -6.89 14.65 31.05
C TYR A 700 -6.93 13.25 31.68
N LYS A 701 -8.11 12.60 31.75
CA LYS A 701 -8.21 11.24 32.30
C LYS A 701 -7.40 10.24 31.49
N TYR A 702 -7.33 10.37 30.16
CA TYR A 702 -6.54 9.47 29.34
C TYR A 702 -5.05 9.62 29.60
N LEU A 703 -4.58 10.87 29.79
CA LEU A 703 -3.20 11.12 30.22
C LEU A 703 -2.91 10.48 31.59
N GLU A 704 -3.83 10.59 32.53
CA GLU A 704 -3.72 9.95 33.84
C GLU A 704 -3.64 8.43 33.72
N TYR A 705 -4.49 7.81 32.88
CA TYR A 705 -4.48 6.37 32.65
C TYR A 705 -3.19 5.89 31.97
N ILE A 706 -2.67 6.64 30.99
CA ILE A 706 -1.39 6.34 30.36
C ILE A 706 -0.25 6.42 31.39
N ALA A 707 -0.21 7.50 32.19
CA ALA A 707 0.81 7.70 33.22
C ALA A 707 0.77 6.64 34.33
N LYS A 708 -0.42 6.16 34.69
CA LYS A 708 -0.64 5.11 35.70
C LYS A 708 -0.61 3.70 35.14
N GLU A 709 -0.43 3.52 33.83
CA GLU A 709 -0.50 2.22 33.14
C GLU A 709 -1.85 1.49 33.40
N GLU A 710 -2.96 2.24 33.43
CA GLU A 710 -4.33 1.74 33.56
C GLU A 710 -4.98 1.57 32.18
N TYR A 711 -4.33 0.78 31.31
CA TYR A 711 -4.69 0.69 29.89
C TYR A 711 -6.08 0.10 29.62
N SER A 712 -6.69 -0.62 30.57
CA SER A 712 -8.07 -1.11 30.44
C SER A 712 -9.13 -0.01 30.44
N LYS A 713 -8.74 1.24 30.76
CA LYS A 713 -9.62 2.42 30.73
C LYS A 713 -9.44 3.27 29.47
N LEU A 714 -8.51 2.91 28.59
CA LEU A 714 -8.33 3.57 27.30
C LEU A 714 -9.20 2.92 26.24
N GLU A 715 -9.55 3.71 25.22
CA GLU A 715 -10.28 3.19 24.08
C GLU A 715 -9.39 2.25 23.24
N THR A 716 -10.04 1.27 22.65
CA THR A 716 -9.40 0.37 21.69
C THR A 716 -9.37 1.03 20.31
N ILE A 717 -8.56 0.49 19.41
CA ILE A 717 -8.55 0.94 18.01
C ILE A 717 -9.81 0.53 17.23
N ASP A 718 -10.68 -0.32 17.80
CA ASP A 718 -11.79 -0.94 17.07
C ASP A 718 -12.78 0.09 16.50
N GLU A 719 -13.02 1.21 17.20
CA GLU A 719 -13.88 2.29 16.70
C GLU A 719 -13.28 2.99 15.47
N PHE A 720 -11.96 3.24 15.49
CA PHE A 720 -11.26 3.77 14.31
C PHE A 720 -11.41 2.81 13.14
N LEU A 721 -11.19 1.53 13.40
CA LEU A 721 -11.24 0.49 12.40
C LEU A 721 -12.62 0.36 11.79
N ALA A 722 -13.67 0.42 12.61
CA ALA A 722 -15.05 0.39 12.15
C ALA A 722 -15.34 1.55 11.18
N ASN A 723 -14.76 2.74 11.40
CA ASN A 723 -14.88 3.85 10.46
C ASN A 723 -14.08 3.64 9.17
N CYS A 724 -12.94 2.94 9.24
CA CYS A 724 -12.09 2.62 8.09
C CYS A 724 -12.75 1.61 7.13
N VAL A 725 -13.33 0.54 7.67
CA VAL A 725 -13.91 -0.57 6.88
C VAL A 725 -15.44 -0.56 6.84
N GLY A 726 -16.10 0.36 7.55
CA GLY A 726 -17.56 0.38 7.68
C GLY A 726 -18.29 0.43 6.34
N ALA A 727 -17.79 1.26 5.43
CA ALA A 727 -18.33 1.49 4.08
C ALA A 727 -17.75 0.54 3.00
N VAL A 728 -16.88 -0.41 3.38
CA VAL A 728 -16.23 -1.33 2.44
C VAL A 728 -16.26 -2.75 2.99
N ARG A 729 -16.92 -3.68 2.30
CA ARG A 729 -17.10 -5.05 2.80
C ARG A 729 -16.61 -6.11 1.83
N TRP A 730 -16.07 -7.18 2.41
CA TRP A 730 -15.84 -8.42 1.72
C TRP A 730 -17.15 -9.19 1.51
N PRO A 731 -17.21 -10.04 0.46
CA PRO A 731 -18.44 -10.66 0.00
C PRO A 731 -19.16 -11.56 1.00
N ASP A 732 -18.46 -12.09 1.98
CA ASP A 732 -18.96 -12.95 3.05
C ASP A 732 -19.43 -12.17 4.28
N ASN A 733 -19.44 -10.83 4.22
CA ASN A 733 -19.76 -9.91 5.32
C ASN A 733 -18.88 -10.10 6.56
N SER A 734 -17.69 -10.68 6.40
CA SER A 734 -16.74 -10.85 7.49
C SER A 734 -16.40 -9.51 8.18
N GLU A 735 -16.23 -9.58 9.49
CA GLU A 735 -15.75 -8.49 10.32
C GLU A 735 -14.22 -8.51 10.40
N PHE A 736 -13.60 -7.36 10.18
CA PHE A 736 -12.15 -7.22 10.33
C PHE A 736 -11.76 -7.08 11.80
N LYS A 737 -11.01 -8.05 12.32
CA LYS A 737 -10.44 -8.01 13.67
C LYS A 737 -8.96 -7.69 13.58
N VAL A 738 -8.61 -6.44 13.91
CA VAL A 738 -7.22 -6.00 13.95
C VAL A 738 -6.44 -6.67 15.07
N GLU A 739 -5.18 -6.97 14.79
CA GLU A 739 -4.22 -7.58 15.71
C GLU A 739 -2.90 -6.81 15.74
N THR A 740 -2.57 -6.12 14.65
CA THR A 740 -1.36 -5.29 14.54
C THR A 740 -1.71 -3.92 13.96
N ALA A 741 -0.99 -2.88 14.38
CA ALA A 741 -1.01 -1.57 13.74
C ALA A 741 0.41 -0.99 13.81
N GLN A 742 0.93 -0.52 12.68
CA GLN A 742 2.28 0.00 12.58
C GLN A 742 2.41 1.04 11.47
N LEU A 743 3.42 1.90 11.59
CA LEU A 743 3.87 2.76 10.51
C LEU A 743 4.94 2.00 9.71
N GLN A 744 4.79 1.93 8.39
CA GLN A 744 5.75 1.29 7.49
C GLN A 744 5.54 1.83 6.06
N GLY A 745 5.92 3.08 5.78
CA GLY A 745 5.57 3.81 4.54
C GLY A 745 4.11 4.25 4.42
N ILE A 746 3.21 3.51 5.06
CA ILE A 746 1.77 3.77 5.24
C ILE A 746 1.42 3.54 6.72
N TYR A 747 0.24 3.96 7.17
CA TYR A 747 -0.31 3.44 8.42
C TYR A 747 -1.06 2.13 8.12
N LEU A 748 -0.50 1.01 8.57
CA LEU A 748 -0.96 -0.33 8.24
C LEU A 748 -1.54 -1.03 9.47
N MET A 749 -2.78 -1.47 9.35
CA MET A 749 -3.49 -2.28 10.36
C MET A 749 -3.69 -3.69 9.80
N GLY A 750 -3.16 -4.71 10.47
CA GLY A 750 -3.26 -6.10 10.05
C GLY A 750 -4.13 -6.93 10.98
N GLY A 751 -4.82 -7.93 10.44
CA GLY A 751 -5.71 -8.78 11.24
C GLY A 751 -6.38 -9.91 10.48
N THR A 752 -7.43 -10.45 11.09
CA THR A 752 -8.19 -11.61 10.58
C THR A 752 -9.62 -11.22 10.20
N LEU A 753 -10.23 -12.01 9.32
CA LEU A 753 -11.61 -11.87 8.90
C LEU A 753 -12.46 -12.91 9.64
N LYS A 754 -13.40 -12.44 10.47
CA LYS A 754 -14.29 -13.30 11.24
C LYS A 754 -15.72 -13.19 10.73
N LYS A 755 -16.32 -14.34 10.47
CA LYS A 755 -17.74 -14.44 10.11
C LYS A 755 -18.65 -14.23 11.30
#